data_AF-A0A418T9J4-F1
#
_entry.id   AF-A0A418T9J4-F1
#
_cell.length_a   1.000
_cell.length_b   1.000
_cell.length_c   1.000
_cell.angle_alpha   90.00
_cell.angle_beta   90.00
_cell.angle_gamma   90.00
#
_symmetry.space_group_name_H-M   'P 1'
#
loop_
_entity.id
_entity.type
_entity.pdbx_description
1 polymer ?
#
loop_
_entity_poly.entity_id
_entity_poly.type
_entity_poly.pdbx_seq_one_letter_code
_entity_poly.pdbx_strand_id
1 'polypeptide(L)'
;MERLIEPRPRARKAADWFKSRYALRLKREGFVTRFAGGMCILFSSISMSLAVLGMPTGLGVWIDLLLFLAANALLMVLLGYIISSMLAFLYVPLPRRLTANVLYTGAQSSVVLYFTELGTAISILFGAAYALAALLVGLLFGFLLNLKVHRTAKAALAVSAAVLVAAVPFYAGWPSPAKQPERVDAASQDQAEPLLEPSRIEADNPGEPGGYSVKAFSYGSGQDKHRDEFGKDVDVVTETIDASDYITSWSKLKTWFWGFNEHSLPLNGRVWMPEGEGPFPLVLIVHGNHLMEYFSDGGYAYLGELLASRGIIAVSVDANYMNYSVWSSLPNDDMKIRGWLLLKHLQQIQTLAAQNGTLFTGMVDWDKIGLIGHSRGGQAVAIAADAERWFADDMSLDSIRSIQIQSVVAIAPTDKRVDDKSAQLLDTNYFTIQGAKDADVNNFYGERQYSRVGFSGESDRFKAQLYLAHANHSQFNTDWGTMDERLPGGLLLNREDLMNPEDQREVAKVFISAFLEATLLDHVEYKALFQDYRSGLQWLPPTDYVSRYEGADFVRVIHYDAYNRLIGQTAYEGMVAGEKEKPKDRDGNTKGTAGMSLQWEEPGAVYELELSSVAARELEKVEEGSLVFSLSNLEWDLLQQEKEQEEQPSDADDGAQNRDESPIVDEDAELPPLPSIEVVLTTDSGEELSVELDQFMSVPEPAYTSFLKMGFLEDRIKNNKYRNPVEAVYQTFIIPIELFVSPEGETEEENVPLAPQEISGIQFRFQSERGKVMLDDIGFLPRGGSYVEYRK
;
A
#
# COMPACT_ATOMS: atom_id res chain seq x y z
N MET A 1 -19.16 86.34 31.06
CA MET A 1 -17.81 85.75 31.12
C MET A 1 -17.89 84.35 30.55
N GLU A 2 -17.39 84.18 29.33
CA GLU A 2 -17.22 82.89 28.67
C GLU A 2 -16.38 81.97 29.56
N ARG A 3 -16.88 80.76 29.84
CA ARG A 3 -16.09 79.72 30.48
C ARG A 3 -15.03 79.26 29.49
N LEU A 4 -13.79 79.67 29.71
CA LEU A 4 -12.59 79.10 29.13
C LEU A 4 -12.59 77.58 29.38
N ILE A 5 -12.84 76.81 28.33
CA ILE A 5 -12.74 75.34 28.36
C ILE A 5 -11.24 75.02 28.36
N GLU A 6 -10.71 74.58 29.50
CA GLU A 6 -9.34 74.08 29.58
C GLU A 6 -9.11 72.98 28.52
N PRO A 7 -8.01 73.03 27.75
CA PRO A 7 -7.72 72.03 26.75
C PRO A 7 -7.52 70.67 27.44
N ARG A 8 -8.42 69.71 27.14
CA ARG A 8 -8.31 68.33 27.65
C ARG A 8 -6.88 67.80 27.41
N PRO A 9 -6.24 67.15 28.40
CA PRO A 9 -4.90 66.59 28.26
C PRO A 9 -4.82 65.70 27.02
N ARG A 10 -3.71 65.77 26.27
CA ARG A 10 -3.49 64.95 25.05
C ARG A 10 -3.73 63.46 25.32
N ALA A 11 -3.37 62.97 26.50
CA ALA A 11 -3.64 61.60 26.96
C ALA A 11 -5.14 61.26 27.05
N ARG A 12 -5.98 62.21 27.51
CA ARG A 12 -7.45 62.03 27.59
C ARG A 12 -8.08 62.00 26.20
N LYS A 13 -7.63 62.88 25.29
CA LYS A 13 -8.08 62.87 23.88
C LYS A 13 -7.70 61.58 23.17
N ALA A 14 -6.48 61.08 23.39
CA ALA A 14 -6.05 59.79 22.87
C ALA A 14 -6.89 58.65 23.45
N ALA A 15 -7.08 58.59 24.77
CA ALA A 15 -7.90 57.56 25.42
C ALA A 15 -9.36 57.57 24.93
N ASP A 16 -9.97 58.75 24.76
CA ASP A 16 -11.32 58.91 24.21
C ASP A 16 -11.38 58.42 22.75
N TRP A 17 -10.35 58.73 21.95
CA TRP A 17 -10.23 58.22 20.59
C TRP A 17 -10.13 56.69 20.57
N PHE A 18 -9.26 56.09 21.37
CA PHE A 18 -9.10 54.64 21.48
C PHE A 18 -10.40 53.95 21.90
N LYS A 19 -11.10 54.48 22.93
CA LYS A 19 -12.39 53.95 23.39
C LYS A 19 -13.46 54.06 22.30
N SER A 20 -13.54 55.19 21.60
CA SER A 20 -14.52 55.38 20.52
C SER A 20 -14.26 54.38 19.37
N ARG A 21 -13.00 54.19 18.99
CA ARG A 21 -12.59 53.26 17.93
C ARG A 21 -12.88 51.82 18.31
N TYR A 22 -12.55 51.43 19.53
CA TYR A 22 -12.87 50.11 20.05
C TYR A 22 -14.38 49.83 20.04
N ALA A 23 -15.22 50.80 20.41
CA ALA A 23 -16.67 50.65 20.37
C ALA A 23 -17.22 50.50 18.94
N LEU A 24 -16.60 51.17 17.96
CA LEU A 24 -16.98 51.09 16.55
C LEU A 24 -16.81 49.69 15.93
N ARG A 25 -16.08 48.78 16.59
CA ARG A 25 -15.88 47.40 16.08
C ARG A 25 -17.20 46.67 15.80
N LEU A 26 -18.25 46.95 16.58
CA LEU A 26 -19.57 46.31 16.45
C LEU A 26 -20.59 47.14 15.64
N LYS A 27 -20.22 48.32 15.13
CA LYS A 27 -21.18 49.28 14.54
C LYS A 27 -21.97 48.71 13.34
N ARG A 28 -21.38 47.78 12.58
CA ARG A 28 -21.98 47.19 11.37
C ARG A 28 -22.52 45.78 11.60
N GLU A 29 -22.70 45.36 12.87
CA GLU A 29 -23.18 44.03 13.22
C GLU A 29 -24.70 44.01 13.43
N GLY A 30 -25.42 43.14 12.70
CA GLY A 30 -26.85 42.88 12.82
C GLY A 30 -27.16 41.42 13.17
N PHE A 31 -28.44 41.02 13.11
CA PHE A 31 -28.82 39.62 13.35
C PHE A 31 -28.15 38.66 12.34
N VAL A 32 -28.25 38.98 11.04
CA VAL A 32 -27.69 38.15 9.96
C VAL A 32 -26.17 37.99 10.09
N THR A 33 -25.43 39.08 10.37
CA THR A 33 -23.96 39.00 10.50
C THR A 33 -23.53 38.27 11.76
N ARG A 34 -24.30 38.37 12.86
CA ARG A 34 -24.06 37.58 14.08
C ARG A 34 -24.33 36.09 13.85
N PHE A 35 -25.40 35.76 13.12
CA PHE A 35 -25.70 34.38 12.75
C PHE A 35 -24.61 33.81 11.84
N ALA A 36 -24.17 34.56 10.83
CA ALA A 36 -23.04 34.17 10.00
C ALA A 36 -21.75 33.99 10.80
N GLY A 37 -21.48 34.87 11.76
CA GLY A 37 -20.36 34.71 12.69
C GLY A 37 -20.46 33.45 13.55
N GLY A 38 -21.69 33.01 13.89
CA GLY A 38 -21.97 31.74 14.54
C GLY A 38 -21.69 30.52 13.65
N MET A 39 -22.04 30.60 12.36
CA MET A 39 -21.70 29.54 11.40
C MET A 39 -20.19 29.40 11.18
N CYS A 40 -19.44 30.50 11.17
CA CYS A 40 -17.97 30.44 11.18
C CYS A 40 -17.43 29.68 12.40
N ILE A 41 -18.00 29.91 13.59
CA ILE A 41 -17.60 29.16 14.81
C ILE A 41 -17.89 27.67 14.64
N LEU A 42 -19.06 27.31 14.11
CA LEU A 42 -19.43 25.91 13.86
C LEU A 42 -18.46 25.25 12.86
N PHE A 43 -18.18 25.88 11.73
CA PHE A 43 -17.26 25.35 10.71
C PHE A 43 -15.83 25.21 11.27
N SER A 44 -15.33 26.22 11.99
CA SER A 44 -14.03 26.10 12.66
C SER A 44 -14.02 24.96 13.69
N SER A 45 -15.14 24.73 14.40
CA SER A 45 -15.26 23.61 15.34
C SER A 45 -15.26 22.25 14.63
N ILE A 46 -15.92 22.14 13.47
CA ILE A 46 -15.90 20.92 12.64
C ILE A 46 -14.47 20.66 12.13
N SER A 47 -13.81 21.67 11.57
CA SER A 47 -12.42 21.56 11.11
C SER A 47 -11.48 21.13 12.24
N MET A 48 -11.59 21.74 13.43
CA MET A 48 -10.81 21.34 14.59
C MET A 48 -11.15 19.91 15.06
N SER A 49 -12.43 19.52 15.05
CA SER A 49 -12.84 18.16 15.44
C SER A 49 -12.21 17.12 14.51
N LEU A 50 -12.21 17.36 13.21
CA LEU A 50 -11.56 16.46 12.23
C LEU A 50 -10.05 16.38 12.46
N ALA A 51 -9.39 17.50 12.74
CA ALA A 51 -7.97 17.50 13.07
C ALA A 51 -7.69 16.65 14.32
N VAL A 52 -8.47 16.85 15.39
CA VAL A 52 -8.33 16.14 16.68
C VAL A 52 -8.48 14.63 16.51
N LEU A 53 -9.43 14.16 15.70
CA LEU A 53 -9.60 12.73 15.43
C LEU A 53 -8.38 12.09 14.73
N GLY A 54 -7.59 12.89 13.99
CA GLY A 54 -6.32 12.46 13.39
C GLY A 54 -5.07 12.72 14.25
N MET A 55 -5.22 13.34 15.43
CA MET A 55 -4.13 13.60 16.39
C MET A 55 -4.53 13.24 17.83
N PRO A 56 -5.06 12.03 18.09
CA PRO A 56 -5.51 11.64 19.43
C PRO A 56 -4.39 11.81 20.46
N THR A 57 -4.73 12.22 21.67
CA THR A 57 -3.74 12.36 22.76
C THR A 57 -3.61 11.08 23.60
N GLY A 58 -4.55 10.15 23.42
CA GLY A 58 -4.67 8.95 24.24
C GLY A 58 -5.51 9.12 25.51
N LEU A 59 -6.02 10.33 25.80
CA LEU A 59 -6.94 10.58 26.93
C LEU A 59 -8.38 10.11 26.66
N GLY A 60 -8.68 9.75 25.42
CA GLY A 60 -10.01 9.37 24.96
C GLY A 60 -10.68 10.47 24.14
N VAL A 61 -11.39 10.05 23.09
CA VAL A 61 -11.93 10.92 22.03
C VAL A 61 -12.76 12.09 22.59
N TRP A 62 -13.60 11.85 23.59
CA TRP A 62 -14.45 12.89 24.18
C TRP A 62 -13.67 13.95 24.98
N ILE A 63 -12.59 13.54 25.67
CA ILE A 63 -11.73 14.46 26.40
C ILE A 63 -10.95 15.31 25.40
N ASP A 64 -10.40 14.69 24.35
CA ASP A 64 -9.69 15.38 23.29
C ASP A 64 -10.59 16.41 22.59
N LEU A 65 -11.78 16.01 22.16
CA LEU A 65 -12.73 16.93 21.55
C LEU A 65 -13.08 18.10 22.49
N LEU A 66 -13.33 17.83 23.77
CA LEU A 66 -13.66 18.88 24.73
C LEU A 66 -12.50 19.88 24.88
N LEU A 67 -11.26 19.40 25.09
CA LEU A 67 -10.09 20.23 25.31
C LEU A 67 -9.78 21.10 24.10
N PHE A 68 -9.73 20.51 22.91
CA PHE A 68 -9.35 21.23 21.69
C PHE A 68 -10.46 22.16 21.21
N LEU A 69 -11.73 21.79 21.34
CA LEU A 69 -12.83 22.69 21.00
C LEU A 69 -12.92 23.87 21.98
N ALA A 70 -12.67 23.65 23.28
CA ALA A 70 -12.60 24.73 24.26
C ALA A 70 -11.42 25.67 23.96
N ALA A 71 -10.25 25.13 23.64
CA ALA A 71 -9.08 25.91 23.25
C ALA A 71 -9.33 26.70 21.96
N ASN A 72 -9.92 26.07 20.94
CA ASN A 72 -10.30 26.71 19.68
C ASN A 72 -11.29 27.86 19.90
N ALA A 73 -12.33 27.63 20.72
CA ALA A 73 -13.31 28.66 21.04
C ALA A 73 -12.68 29.85 21.79
N LEU A 74 -11.80 29.59 22.76
CA LEU A 74 -11.09 30.63 23.50
C LEU A 74 -10.17 31.44 22.56
N LEU A 75 -9.42 30.76 21.71
CA LEU A 75 -8.51 31.40 20.75
C LEU A 75 -9.29 32.26 19.75
N MET A 76 -10.40 31.75 19.23
CA MET A 76 -11.28 32.49 18.33
C MET A 76 -11.88 33.74 18.99
N VAL A 77 -12.27 33.66 20.26
CA VAL A 77 -12.75 34.83 21.01
C VAL A 77 -11.65 35.86 21.16
N LEU A 78 -10.45 35.44 21.60
CA LEU A 78 -9.30 36.31 21.79
C LEU A 78 -8.88 37.01 20.49
N LEU A 79 -8.62 36.23 19.44
CA LEU A 79 -8.22 36.77 18.13
C LEU A 79 -9.37 37.54 17.48
N GLY A 80 -10.62 37.13 17.68
CA GLY A 80 -11.80 37.86 17.25
C GLY A 80 -11.83 39.28 17.83
N TYR A 81 -11.52 39.45 19.12
CA TYR A 81 -11.40 40.78 19.73
C TYR A 81 -10.23 41.58 19.18
N ILE A 82 -9.05 40.97 19.03
CA ILE A 82 -7.84 41.63 18.56
C ILE A 82 -8.03 42.11 17.11
N ILE A 83 -8.39 41.20 16.20
CA ILE A 83 -8.56 41.47 14.76
C ILE A 83 -9.69 42.48 14.54
N SER A 84 -10.86 42.30 15.18
CA SER A 84 -11.97 43.24 14.99
C SER A 84 -11.65 44.65 15.50
N SER A 85 -10.84 44.76 16.56
CA SER A 85 -10.32 46.04 17.05
C SER A 85 -9.31 46.64 16.06
N MET A 86 -8.37 45.84 15.56
CA MET A 86 -7.38 46.26 14.57
C MET A 86 -8.05 46.78 13.29
N LEU A 87 -9.05 46.07 12.76
CA LEU A 87 -9.88 46.50 11.63
C LEU A 87 -10.64 47.81 11.92
N ALA A 88 -10.99 48.08 13.18
CA ALA A 88 -11.64 49.33 13.59
C ALA A 88 -10.64 50.50 13.63
N PHE A 89 -9.40 50.23 14.02
CA PHE A 89 -8.30 51.20 13.97
C PHE A 89 -7.83 51.48 12.54
N LEU A 90 -7.89 50.49 11.64
CA LEU A 90 -7.56 50.61 10.22
C LEU A 90 -8.71 51.15 9.35
N TYR A 91 -9.82 51.58 9.94
CA TYR A 91 -10.96 52.18 9.23
C TYR A 91 -11.64 51.26 8.20
N VAL A 92 -11.43 49.94 8.28
CA VAL A 92 -12.01 48.97 7.33
C VAL A 92 -13.55 49.03 7.38
N PRO A 93 -14.27 49.23 6.26
CA PRO A 93 -15.71 49.46 6.25
C PRO A 93 -16.58 48.18 6.26
N LEU A 94 -16.12 47.11 6.89
CA LEU A 94 -16.81 45.80 6.95
C LEU A 94 -17.45 45.52 8.33
N PRO A 95 -18.36 44.52 8.46
CA PRO A 95 -18.77 43.96 9.75
C PRO A 95 -17.57 43.26 10.43
N ARG A 96 -16.84 44.02 11.24
CA ARG A 96 -15.47 43.67 11.65
C ARG A 96 -15.36 42.42 12.52
N ARG A 97 -16.40 42.09 13.29
CA ARG A 97 -16.41 40.85 14.09
C ARG A 97 -16.66 39.65 13.19
N LEU A 98 -17.62 39.76 12.26
CA LEU A 98 -17.81 38.73 11.24
C LEU A 98 -16.54 38.54 10.40
N THR A 99 -15.92 39.64 9.93
CA THR A 99 -14.65 39.58 9.18
C THR A 99 -13.56 38.89 10.00
N ALA A 100 -13.42 39.20 11.29
CA ALA A 100 -12.46 38.53 12.15
C ALA A 100 -12.74 37.02 12.28
N ASN A 101 -14.01 36.62 12.41
CA ASN A 101 -14.40 35.20 12.47
C ASN A 101 -14.09 34.46 11.15
N VAL A 102 -14.32 35.09 10.00
CA VAL A 102 -14.00 34.53 8.68
C VAL A 102 -12.50 34.36 8.52
N LEU A 103 -11.71 35.39 8.84
CA LEU A 103 -10.25 35.33 8.79
C LEU A 103 -9.70 34.24 9.71
N TYR A 104 -10.23 34.12 10.94
CA TYR A 104 -9.84 33.06 11.86
C TYR A 104 -10.16 31.68 11.31
N THR A 105 -11.39 31.47 10.81
CA THR A 105 -11.83 30.18 10.27
C THR A 105 -10.96 29.77 9.08
N GLY A 106 -10.65 30.72 8.19
CA GLY A 106 -9.79 30.48 7.03
C GLY A 106 -8.38 30.11 7.45
N ALA A 107 -7.74 30.92 8.30
CA ALA A 107 -6.39 30.67 8.78
C ALA A 107 -6.28 29.34 9.56
N GLN A 108 -7.22 29.05 10.46
CA GLN A 108 -7.23 27.82 11.24
C GLN A 108 -7.41 26.60 10.34
N SER A 109 -8.32 26.65 9.36
CA SER A 109 -8.54 25.54 8.43
C SER A 109 -7.34 25.34 7.51
N SER A 110 -6.69 26.43 7.07
CA SER A 110 -5.44 26.35 6.30
C SER A 110 -4.30 25.73 7.10
N VAL A 111 -4.17 26.03 8.39
CA VAL A 111 -3.16 25.38 9.23
C VAL A 111 -3.45 23.89 9.38
N VAL A 112 -4.71 23.50 9.61
CA VAL A 112 -5.10 22.08 9.68
C VAL A 112 -4.76 21.35 8.38
N LEU A 113 -5.12 21.92 7.24
CA LEU A 113 -4.85 21.34 5.91
C LEU A 113 -3.35 21.34 5.54
N TYR A 114 -2.57 22.29 6.05
CA TYR A 114 -1.12 22.31 5.85
C TYR A 114 -0.45 21.08 6.46
N PHE A 115 -0.91 20.67 7.65
CA PHE A 115 -0.41 19.46 8.32
C PHE A 115 -0.93 18.14 7.71
N THR A 116 -1.78 18.19 6.68
CA THR A 116 -2.11 17.03 5.84
C THR A 116 -1.25 16.99 4.57
N GLU A 117 -0.17 17.77 4.50
CA GLU A 117 0.81 17.77 3.40
C GLU A 117 0.23 18.19 2.04
N LEU A 118 -0.79 19.05 2.04
CA LEU A 118 -1.37 19.65 0.82
C LEU A 118 -0.50 20.75 0.20
N GLY A 119 0.57 21.17 0.88
CA GLY A 119 1.35 22.34 0.50
C GLY A 119 0.67 23.66 0.89
N THR A 120 1.48 24.71 1.06
CA THR A 120 1.04 25.98 1.65
C THR A 120 -0.02 26.69 0.82
N ALA A 121 0.15 26.77 -0.50
CA ALA A 121 -0.75 27.52 -1.38
C ALA A 121 -2.15 26.88 -1.43
N ILE A 122 -2.23 25.57 -1.64
CA ILE A 122 -3.49 24.81 -1.70
C ILE A 122 -4.19 24.84 -0.34
N SER A 123 -3.44 24.70 0.76
CA SER A 123 -3.99 24.81 2.11
C SER A 123 -4.62 26.19 2.39
N ILE A 124 -3.98 27.27 1.92
CA ILE A 124 -4.52 28.63 2.01
C ILE A 124 -5.80 28.75 1.16
N LEU A 125 -5.76 28.27 -0.09
CA LEU A 125 -6.89 28.31 -1.00
C LEU A 125 -8.11 27.57 -0.44
N PHE A 126 -7.94 26.32 -0.01
CA PHE A 126 -9.01 25.49 0.52
C PHE A 126 -9.51 26.00 1.88
N GLY A 127 -8.63 26.49 2.75
CA GLY A 127 -9.05 27.12 4.01
C GLY A 127 -9.85 28.40 3.76
N ALA A 128 -9.45 29.23 2.79
CA ALA A 128 -10.21 30.41 2.39
C ALA A 128 -11.57 30.05 1.77
N ALA A 129 -11.62 29.04 0.90
CA ALA A 129 -12.86 28.53 0.32
C ALA A 129 -13.80 27.96 1.40
N TYR A 130 -13.28 27.22 2.37
CA TYR A 130 -14.04 26.70 3.51
C TYR A 130 -14.63 27.82 4.38
N ALA A 131 -13.85 28.87 4.66
CA ALA A 131 -14.33 30.03 5.39
C ALA A 131 -15.37 30.85 4.60
N LEU A 132 -15.22 30.94 3.28
CA LEU A 132 -16.20 31.56 2.39
C LEU A 132 -17.51 30.77 2.38
N ALA A 133 -17.44 29.44 2.32
CA ALA A 133 -18.63 28.58 2.44
C ALA A 133 -19.35 28.81 3.78
N ALA A 134 -18.61 28.85 4.89
CA ALA A 134 -19.17 29.17 6.21
C ALA A 134 -19.87 30.53 6.23
N LEU A 135 -19.27 31.55 5.60
CA LEU A 135 -19.84 32.90 5.48
C LEU A 135 -21.13 32.88 4.65
N LEU A 136 -21.12 32.27 3.47
CA LEU A 136 -22.26 32.26 2.55
C LEU A 136 -23.45 31.50 3.14
N VAL A 137 -23.21 30.31 3.71
CA VAL A 137 -24.22 29.55 4.46
C VAL A 137 -24.74 30.40 5.62
N GLY A 138 -23.83 31.02 6.38
CA GLY A 138 -24.19 31.92 7.47
C GLY A 138 -25.08 33.09 7.09
N LEU A 139 -24.76 33.79 6.00
CA LEU A 139 -25.54 34.92 5.50
C LEU A 139 -26.90 34.46 4.95
N LEU A 140 -26.93 33.36 4.20
CA LEU A 140 -28.15 32.79 3.62
C LEU A 140 -29.14 32.36 4.71
N PHE A 141 -28.72 31.49 5.63
CA PHE A 141 -29.59 31.03 6.71
C PHE A 141 -29.94 32.15 7.68
N GLY A 142 -28.99 33.05 7.98
CA GLY A 142 -29.25 34.24 8.79
C GLY A 142 -30.32 35.13 8.16
N PHE A 143 -30.28 35.32 6.84
CA PHE A 143 -31.30 36.06 6.08
C PHE A 143 -32.66 35.35 6.11
N LEU A 144 -32.70 34.05 5.81
CA LEU A 144 -33.93 33.24 5.83
C LEU A 144 -34.61 33.25 7.21
N LEU A 145 -33.82 33.14 8.28
CA LEU A 145 -34.32 33.21 9.65
C LEU A 145 -34.85 34.59 10.02
N ASN A 146 -34.29 35.65 9.42
CA ASN A 146 -34.73 37.04 9.62
C ASN A 146 -36.00 37.40 8.81
N LEU A 147 -36.42 36.56 7.85
CA LEU A 147 -37.67 36.77 7.11
C LEU A 147 -38.88 36.74 8.06
N LYS A 148 -39.89 37.58 7.81
CA LYS A 148 -41.14 37.61 8.61
C LYS A 148 -42.19 36.65 8.04
N VAL A 149 -41.83 35.39 7.85
CA VAL A 149 -42.71 34.33 7.33
C VAL A 149 -42.98 33.22 8.37
N HIS A 150 -43.99 32.39 8.12
CA HIS A 150 -44.37 31.29 9.02
C HIS A 150 -43.21 30.29 9.21
N ARG A 151 -43.11 29.67 10.39
CA ARG A 151 -41.97 28.81 10.78
C ARG A 151 -41.78 27.62 9.82
N THR A 152 -42.87 27.04 9.34
CA THR A 152 -42.84 25.93 8.37
C THR A 152 -42.25 26.36 7.02
N ALA A 153 -42.60 27.55 6.54
CA ALA A 153 -42.03 28.10 5.30
C ALA A 153 -40.52 28.39 5.45
N LYS A 154 -40.08 28.84 6.63
CA LYS A 154 -38.64 29.00 6.91
C LYS A 154 -37.90 27.67 6.87
N ALA A 155 -38.46 26.64 7.50
CA ALA A 155 -37.86 25.31 7.51
C ALA A 155 -37.79 24.73 6.09
N ALA A 156 -38.85 24.86 5.30
CA ALA A 156 -38.86 24.43 3.90
C ALA A 156 -37.80 25.15 3.07
N LEU A 157 -37.72 26.48 3.13
CA LEU A 157 -36.71 27.27 2.41
C LEU A 157 -35.28 26.93 2.85
N ALA A 158 -35.06 26.71 4.15
CA ALA A 158 -33.77 26.33 4.70
C ALA A 158 -33.32 24.95 4.20
N VAL A 159 -34.24 23.97 4.17
CA VAL A 159 -33.97 22.63 3.62
C VAL A 159 -33.71 22.71 2.11
N SER A 160 -34.55 23.43 1.35
CA SER A 160 -34.34 23.60 -0.11
C SER A 160 -33.00 24.28 -0.42
N ALA A 161 -32.62 25.29 0.35
CA ALA A 161 -31.31 25.94 0.21
C ALA A 161 -30.16 24.99 0.53
N ALA A 162 -30.26 24.18 1.59
CA ALA A 162 -29.26 23.16 1.92
C ALA A 162 -29.11 22.13 0.80
N VAL A 163 -30.23 21.62 0.26
CA VAL A 163 -30.25 20.66 -0.85
C VAL A 163 -29.61 21.27 -2.10
N LEU A 164 -29.93 22.53 -2.44
CA LEU A 164 -29.31 23.20 -3.59
C LEU A 164 -27.80 23.37 -3.41
N VAL A 165 -27.34 23.85 -2.25
CA VAL A 165 -25.90 24.01 -1.96
C VAL A 165 -25.18 22.66 -2.02
N ALA A 166 -25.80 21.59 -1.52
CA ALA A 166 -25.25 20.23 -1.58
C ALA A 166 -25.25 19.66 -3.01
N ALA A 167 -26.22 20.02 -3.86
CA ALA A 167 -26.36 19.51 -5.22
C ALA A 167 -25.46 20.21 -6.25
N VAL A 168 -25.06 21.47 -6.03
CA VAL A 168 -24.22 22.25 -6.97
C VAL A 168 -22.92 21.53 -7.36
N PRO A 169 -22.13 20.95 -6.44
CA PRO A 169 -20.93 20.20 -6.80
C PRO A 169 -21.22 19.00 -7.71
N PHE A 170 -22.26 18.22 -7.39
CA PHE A 170 -22.65 17.04 -8.19
C PHE A 170 -23.09 17.42 -9.61
N TYR A 171 -23.85 18.51 -9.78
CA TYR A 171 -24.23 19.00 -11.11
C TYR A 171 -23.03 19.51 -11.93
N ALA A 172 -21.97 19.96 -11.26
CA ALA A 172 -20.76 20.45 -11.90
C ALA A 172 -19.73 19.33 -12.18
N GLY A 173 -20.03 18.08 -11.85
CA GLY A 173 -19.08 16.97 -11.97
C GLY A 173 -17.87 17.13 -11.05
N TRP A 174 -18.04 17.79 -9.89
CA TRP A 174 -16.95 18.10 -8.96
C TRP A 174 -17.31 17.68 -7.53
N PRO A 175 -16.40 17.04 -6.77
CA PRO A 175 -15.04 16.64 -7.16
C PRO A 175 -15.04 15.43 -8.10
N SER A 176 -14.08 15.38 -9.03
CA SER A 176 -13.84 14.23 -9.92
C SER A 176 -12.42 13.73 -9.72
N PRO A 177 -12.21 12.41 -9.55
CA PRO A 177 -10.89 11.80 -9.60
C PRO A 177 -10.18 12.10 -10.92
N ALA A 178 -8.88 11.82 -10.97
CA ALA A 178 -8.15 11.86 -12.24
C ALA A 178 -8.75 10.80 -13.16
N LYS A 179 -9.14 11.21 -14.38
CA LYS A 179 -9.54 10.25 -15.41
C LYS A 179 -8.37 9.29 -15.66
N GLN A 180 -8.68 8.01 -15.65
CA GLN A 180 -7.72 7.01 -16.06
C GLN A 180 -7.82 6.85 -17.58
N PRO A 181 -6.72 6.55 -18.26
CA PRO A 181 -6.77 6.30 -19.69
C PRO A 181 -7.70 5.10 -19.95
N GLU A 182 -8.58 5.22 -20.94
CA GLU A 182 -9.50 4.16 -21.32
C GLU A 182 -8.96 3.47 -22.57
N ARG A 183 -9.01 2.15 -22.58
CA ARG A 183 -8.85 1.37 -23.81
C ARG A 183 -10.19 1.46 -24.54
N VAL A 184 -10.23 2.20 -25.66
CA VAL A 184 -11.47 2.30 -26.45
C VAL A 184 -11.86 0.89 -26.87
N ASP A 185 -13.11 0.50 -26.57
CA ASP A 185 -13.71 -0.75 -27.04
C ASP A 185 -13.60 -0.81 -28.57
N ALA A 186 -12.50 -1.38 -29.07
CA ALA A 186 -12.42 -1.96 -30.39
C ALA A 186 -13.33 -3.18 -30.36
N ALA A 187 -14.65 -2.91 -30.41
CA ALA A 187 -15.76 -3.84 -30.56
C ALA A 187 -15.35 -5.30 -30.40
N SER A 188 -15.43 -5.84 -29.18
CA SER A 188 -15.31 -7.29 -28.99
C SER A 188 -14.10 -7.88 -29.72
N GLN A 189 -12.88 -7.53 -29.29
CA GLN A 189 -12.00 -8.66 -29.02
C GLN A 189 -12.69 -9.38 -27.88
N ASP A 190 -13.50 -10.40 -28.23
CA ASP A 190 -13.69 -11.52 -27.32
C ASP A 190 -12.27 -11.74 -26.76
N GLN A 191 -12.03 -11.41 -25.48
CA GLN A 191 -10.94 -12.07 -24.77
C GLN A 191 -11.26 -13.52 -25.04
N ALA A 192 -10.57 -14.14 -25.99
CA ALA A 192 -10.83 -15.50 -26.35
C ALA A 192 -10.67 -16.21 -25.02
N GLU A 193 -11.75 -16.76 -24.47
CA GLU A 193 -11.63 -17.46 -23.20
C GLU A 193 -10.47 -18.43 -23.39
N PRO A 194 -9.46 -18.38 -22.51
CA PRO A 194 -8.23 -19.10 -22.75
C PRO A 194 -8.64 -20.54 -23.05
N LEU A 195 -8.28 -21.00 -24.25
CA LEU A 195 -8.64 -22.34 -24.71
C LEU A 195 -8.05 -23.40 -23.78
N LEU A 196 -7.08 -23.01 -22.95
CA LEU A 196 -6.46 -23.81 -21.91
C LEU A 196 -6.71 -23.18 -20.54
N GLU A 197 -7.56 -23.80 -19.74
CA GLU A 197 -7.76 -23.43 -18.34
C GLU A 197 -6.88 -24.27 -17.42
N PRO A 198 -6.28 -23.69 -16.37
CA PRO A 198 -5.62 -24.48 -15.35
C PRO A 198 -6.65 -25.29 -14.58
N SER A 199 -6.27 -26.54 -14.30
CA SER A 199 -7.02 -27.44 -13.43
C SER A 199 -7.19 -26.81 -12.07
N ARG A 200 -8.41 -26.95 -11.54
CA ARG A 200 -8.70 -26.50 -10.18
C ARG A 200 -7.89 -27.33 -9.19
N ILE A 201 -7.38 -26.66 -8.16
CA ILE A 201 -6.69 -27.34 -7.06
C ILE A 201 -7.69 -28.29 -6.37
N GLU A 202 -7.36 -29.58 -6.36
CA GLU A 202 -8.15 -30.63 -5.70
C GLU A 202 -7.82 -30.71 -4.20
N ALA A 203 -8.03 -29.60 -3.49
CA ALA A 203 -7.82 -29.46 -2.05
C ALA A 203 -8.95 -28.68 -1.39
N ASP A 204 -9.00 -28.72 -0.05
CA ASP A 204 -9.92 -27.86 0.71
C ASP A 204 -9.58 -26.38 0.50
N ASN A 205 -10.57 -25.49 0.59
CA ASN A 205 -10.32 -24.05 0.52
C ASN A 205 -9.41 -23.63 1.71
N PRO A 206 -8.18 -23.14 1.46
CA PRO A 206 -7.27 -22.73 2.53
C PRO A 206 -7.75 -21.45 3.25
N GLY A 207 -8.69 -20.70 2.66
CA GLY A 207 -9.34 -19.55 3.29
C GLY A 207 -10.44 -19.91 4.30
N GLU A 208 -10.82 -21.18 4.40
CA GLU A 208 -11.83 -21.68 5.34
C GLU A 208 -11.19 -22.34 6.59
N PRO A 209 -11.87 -22.29 7.76
CA PRO A 209 -11.38 -22.94 8.97
C PRO A 209 -11.06 -24.43 8.77
N GLY A 210 -9.96 -24.87 9.36
CA GLY A 210 -9.52 -26.27 9.32
C GLY A 210 -10.16 -27.17 10.39
N GLY A 211 -9.59 -28.35 10.57
CA GLY A 211 -10.12 -29.38 11.47
C GLY A 211 -9.81 -29.20 12.96
N TYR A 212 -8.89 -28.30 13.33
CA TYR A 212 -8.49 -28.10 14.72
C TYR A 212 -9.42 -27.12 15.44
N SER A 213 -9.75 -27.43 16.70
CA SER A 213 -10.31 -26.42 17.60
C SER A 213 -9.21 -25.44 18.02
N VAL A 214 -9.58 -24.17 18.22
CA VAL A 214 -8.62 -23.10 18.51
C VAL A 214 -8.67 -22.70 19.98
N LYS A 215 -7.51 -22.71 20.63
CA LYS A 215 -7.31 -22.13 21.95
C LYS A 215 -6.63 -20.77 21.84
N ALA A 216 -7.32 -19.73 22.31
CA ALA A 216 -6.80 -18.38 22.35
C ALA A 216 -6.35 -17.98 23.77
N PHE A 217 -5.21 -17.31 23.88
CA PHE A 217 -4.69 -16.74 25.14
C PHE A 217 -3.68 -15.62 24.87
N SER A 218 -3.32 -14.84 25.89
CA SER A 218 -2.29 -13.79 25.79
C SER A 218 -1.08 -14.07 26.68
N TYR A 219 0.08 -13.56 26.25
CA TYR A 219 1.22 -13.37 27.14
C TYR A 219 1.66 -11.91 27.12
N GLY A 220 2.20 -11.42 28.23
CA GLY A 220 2.57 -10.01 28.35
C GLY A 220 3.00 -9.60 29.76
N SER A 221 3.37 -8.34 29.91
CA SER A 221 3.94 -7.83 31.18
C SER A 221 2.98 -7.84 32.38
N GLY A 222 1.66 -7.90 32.13
CA GLY A 222 0.62 -7.75 33.14
C GLY A 222 0.48 -6.33 33.69
N GLN A 223 1.15 -5.35 33.07
CA GLN A 223 1.19 -3.94 33.51
C GLN A 223 0.73 -2.96 32.43
N ASP A 224 0.16 -3.44 31.31
CA ASP A 224 -0.36 -2.57 30.27
C ASP A 224 -1.48 -1.65 30.81
N LYS A 225 -1.37 -0.35 30.53
CA LYS A 225 -2.29 0.68 31.03
C LYS A 225 -3.59 0.78 30.24
N HIS A 226 -3.60 0.31 29.00
CA HIS A 226 -4.65 0.59 28.02
C HIS A 226 -5.42 -0.67 27.63
N ARG A 227 -4.78 -1.83 27.72
CA ARG A 227 -5.31 -3.12 27.25
C ARG A 227 -5.29 -4.11 28.40
N ASP A 228 -6.48 -4.49 28.86
CA ASP A 228 -6.63 -5.40 29.99
C ASP A 228 -5.99 -6.77 29.72
N GLU A 229 -6.03 -7.25 28.48
CA GLU A 229 -5.47 -8.55 28.06
C GLU A 229 -3.93 -8.66 28.15
N PHE A 230 -3.22 -7.52 28.21
CA PHE A 230 -1.77 -7.46 28.48
C PHE A 230 -1.49 -6.83 29.86
N GLY A 231 -2.56 -6.46 30.56
CA GLY A 231 -2.57 -5.87 31.89
C GLY A 231 -3.14 -6.85 32.90
N LYS A 232 -4.24 -6.48 33.54
CA LYS A 232 -4.82 -7.26 34.66
C LYS A 232 -5.37 -8.63 34.28
N ASP A 233 -5.73 -8.84 33.01
CA ASP A 233 -6.39 -10.05 32.50
C ASP A 233 -5.44 -10.89 31.62
N VAL A 234 -4.12 -10.67 31.70
CA VAL A 234 -3.13 -11.46 30.94
C VAL A 234 -3.12 -12.93 31.41
N ASP A 235 -3.11 -13.88 30.46
CA ASP A 235 -3.10 -15.30 30.80
C ASP A 235 -1.72 -15.78 31.28
N VAL A 236 -0.65 -15.31 30.63
CA VAL A 236 0.75 -15.66 30.97
C VAL A 236 1.59 -14.40 31.16
N VAL A 237 2.04 -14.16 32.39
CA VAL A 237 2.92 -13.03 32.69
C VAL A 237 4.34 -13.31 32.20
N THR A 238 4.91 -12.38 31.43
CA THR A 238 6.27 -12.43 30.90
C THR A 238 7.13 -11.28 31.42
N GLU A 239 8.45 -11.47 31.39
CA GLU A 239 9.40 -10.41 31.77
C GLU A 239 9.52 -9.36 30.66
N THR A 240 9.90 -8.13 31.04
CA THR A 240 10.22 -7.06 30.09
C THR A 240 11.67 -7.16 29.63
N ILE A 241 11.97 -6.59 28.47
CA ILE A 241 13.31 -6.55 27.89
C ILE A 241 13.87 -5.12 27.83
N ASP A 242 15.20 -5.02 27.91
CA ASP A 242 15.93 -3.76 27.70
C ASP A 242 16.32 -3.63 26.21
N ALA A 243 15.86 -2.58 25.56
CA ALA A 243 16.11 -2.25 24.16
C ALA A 243 16.96 -0.98 23.98
N SER A 244 17.57 -0.48 25.06
CA SER A 244 18.32 0.79 25.06
C SER A 244 19.57 0.79 24.17
N ASP A 245 20.11 -0.38 23.82
CA ASP A 245 21.19 -0.53 22.83
C ASP A 245 20.77 -0.15 21.41
N TYR A 246 19.46 -0.18 21.12
CA TYR A 246 18.92 0.13 19.81
C TYR A 246 18.02 1.39 19.81
N ILE A 247 17.25 1.62 20.87
CA ILE A 247 16.39 2.80 21.01
C ILE A 247 17.12 3.86 21.81
N THR A 248 17.66 4.85 21.11
CA THR A 248 18.37 5.98 21.73
C THR A 248 17.48 7.21 21.93
N SER A 249 16.31 7.23 21.28
CA SER A 249 15.33 8.31 21.38
C SER A 249 13.96 7.80 21.79
N TRP A 250 13.63 7.96 23.07
CA TRP A 250 12.31 7.70 23.62
C TRP A 250 11.77 8.93 24.36
N SER A 251 10.56 9.38 24.02
CA SER A 251 10.01 10.59 24.63
C SER A 251 9.34 10.35 25.98
N LYS A 252 9.38 11.36 26.84
CA LYS A 252 8.67 11.33 28.14
C LYS A 252 7.16 11.20 28.00
N LEU A 253 6.59 11.74 26.92
CA LEU A 253 5.15 11.60 26.63
C LEU A 253 4.79 10.16 26.27
N LYS A 254 5.63 9.50 25.47
CA LYS A 254 5.48 8.07 25.17
C LYS A 254 5.59 7.22 26.45
N THR A 255 6.54 7.56 27.34
CA THR A 255 6.65 6.92 28.68
C THR A 255 5.41 7.13 29.53
N TRP A 256 4.87 8.36 29.57
CA TRP A 256 3.68 8.67 30.35
C TRP A 256 2.47 7.87 29.85
N PHE A 257 2.28 7.83 28.52
CA PHE A 257 1.21 7.08 27.86
C PHE A 257 1.34 5.59 28.16
N TRP A 258 2.45 4.95 27.81
CA TRP A 258 2.62 3.50 27.93
C TRP A 258 2.88 3.00 29.36
N GLY A 259 3.56 3.80 30.19
CA GLY A 259 3.97 3.40 31.54
C GLY A 259 5.36 2.77 31.64
N PHE A 260 6.04 2.58 30.52
CA PHE A 260 7.40 2.05 30.43
C PHE A 260 8.23 2.85 29.42
N ASN A 261 9.53 2.56 29.37
CA ASN A 261 10.46 3.17 28.44
C ASN A 261 11.33 2.10 27.75
N GLU A 262 12.33 2.52 26.99
CA GLU A 262 13.24 1.66 26.22
C GLU A 262 13.95 0.58 27.06
N HIS A 263 14.08 0.76 28.38
CA HIS A 263 14.74 -0.21 29.27
C HIS A 263 13.82 -1.33 29.75
N SER A 264 12.52 -1.26 29.47
CA SER A 264 11.53 -2.20 30.01
C SER A 264 10.37 -2.39 29.03
N LEU A 265 10.69 -2.70 27.78
CA LEU A 265 9.68 -2.99 26.76
C LEU A 265 8.97 -4.30 27.09
N PRO A 266 7.63 -4.35 27.05
CA PRO A 266 6.87 -5.57 27.27
C PRO A 266 6.90 -6.45 26.02
N LEU A 267 7.00 -7.77 26.23
CA LEU A 267 6.78 -8.78 25.18
C LEU A 267 5.33 -9.24 25.24
N ASN A 268 4.45 -8.45 24.61
CA ASN A 268 3.01 -8.71 24.56
C ASN A 268 2.65 -9.45 23.26
N GLY A 269 1.92 -10.57 23.35
CA GLY A 269 1.48 -11.34 22.19
C GLY A 269 0.11 -12.00 22.41
N ARG A 270 -0.74 -11.96 21.37
CA ARG A 270 -1.98 -12.73 21.30
C ARG A 270 -1.71 -14.04 20.59
N VAL A 271 -2.13 -15.15 21.17
CA VAL A 271 -1.85 -16.48 20.67
C VAL A 271 -3.16 -17.15 20.28
N TRP A 272 -3.18 -17.74 19.09
CA TRP A 272 -4.16 -18.73 18.66
C TRP A 272 -3.41 -20.03 18.38
N MET A 273 -3.77 -21.09 19.10
CA MET A 273 -3.07 -22.36 19.08
C MET A 273 -4.03 -23.50 18.74
N PRO A 274 -3.62 -24.47 17.90
CA PRO A 274 -4.41 -25.68 17.67
C PRO A 274 -4.54 -26.50 18.96
N GLU A 275 -5.75 -26.98 19.27
CA GLU A 275 -5.94 -27.99 20.31
C GLU A 275 -5.66 -29.39 19.76
N GLY A 276 -4.68 -30.09 20.33
CA GLY A 276 -4.32 -31.44 19.89
C GLY A 276 -2.93 -31.86 20.37
N GLU A 277 -2.46 -33.01 19.88
CA GLU A 277 -1.07 -33.44 20.08
C GLU A 277 -0.19 -32.69 19.07
N GLY A 278 0.69 -31.82 19.56
CA GLY A 278 1.73 -31.16 18.76
C GLY A 278 2.93 -32.09 18.47
N PRO A 279 4.07 -31.54 17.99
CA PRO A 279 4.32 -30.12 17.79
C PRO A 279 3.66 -29.56 16.51
N PHE A 280 3.44 -28.25 16.49
CA PHE A 280 2.86 -27.50 15.38
C PHE A 280 3.84 -26.41 14.90
N PRO A 281 3.83 -26.04 13.60
CA PRO A 281 4.54 -24.85 13.12
C PRO A 281 4.14 -23.60 13.91
N LEU A 282 5.06 -22.65 14.02
CA LEU A 282 4.83 -21.38 14.70
C LEU A 282 5.00 -20.20 13.73
N VAL A 283 4.00 -19.33 13.70
CA VAL A 283 3.99 -18.11 12.90
C VAL A 283 3.80 -16.89 13.78
N LEU A 284 4.71 -15.92 13.68
CA LEU A 284 4.54 -14.60 14.30
C LEU A 284 4.01 -13.60 13.28
N ILE A 285 3.05 -12.76 13.69
CA ILE A 285 2.45 -11.70 12.88
C ILE A 285 2.82 -10.36 13.51
N VAL A 286 3.39 -9.42 12.75
CA VAL A 286 3.69 -8.07 13.24
C VAL A 286 3.08 -7.00 12.35
N HIS A 287 2.40 -6.04 12.99
CA HIS A 287 1.77 -4.93 12.30
C HIS A 287 2.77 -3.82 11.91
N GLY A 288 2.32 -2.95 11.01
CA GLY A 288 3.05 -1.79 10.53
C GLY A 288 3.03 -0.58 11.47
N ASN A 289 3.48 0.56 10.94
CA ASN A 289 3.32 1.82 11.65
C ASN A 289 1.90 2.35 11.48
N HIS A 290 1.24 2.64 12.59
CA HIS A 290 -0.01 3.37 12.64
C HIS A 290 0.08 4.50 13.70
N LEU A 291 -1.02 5.08 14.15
CA LEU A 291 -1.03 5.89 15.38
C LEU A 291 -0.93 4.96 16.60
N MET A 292 -0.02 5.26 17.54
CA MET A 292 0.18 4.42 18.73
C MET A 292 -1.05 4.37 19.66
N GLU A 293 -1.93 5.37 19.55
CA GLU A 293 -3.18 5.48 20.30
C GLU A 293 -4.30 4.58 19.72
N TYR A 294 -4.09 3.99 18.55
CA TYR A 294 -5.00 3.02 17.90
C TYR A 294 -4.27 1.69 17.70
N PHE A 295 -4.58 0.72 18.58
CA PHE A 295 -3.87 -0.55 18.63
C PHE A 295 -4.13 -1.41 17.40
N SER A 296 -3.07 -2.03 16.88
CA SER A 296 -3.08 -2.71 15.56
C SER A 296 -2.92 -4.23 15.64
N ASP A 297 -2.49 -4.76 16.79
CA ASP A 297 -2.20 -6.18 16.99
C ASP A 297 -3.47 -7.05 16.97
N GLY A 298 -4.62 -6.51 17.39
CA GLY A 298 -5.90 -7.23 17.38
C GLY A 298 -6.43 -7.54 15.99
N GLY A 299 -6.14 -6.66 15.01
CA GLY A 299 -6.77 -6.71 13.70
C GLY A 299 -6.36 -7.85 12.77
N TYR A 300 -5.49 -8.75 13.25
CA TYR A 300 -5.11 -10.01 12.58
C TYR A 300 -5.78 -11.24 13.19
N ALA A 301 -6.72 -11.09 14.12
CA ALA A 301 -7.41 -12.21 14.74
C ALA A 301 -8.01 -13.18 13.71
N TYR A 302 -8.55 -12.67 12.60
CA TYR A 302 -9.10 -13.51 11.53
C TYR A 302 -8.06 -14.43 10.88
N LEU A 303 -6.81 -13.98 10.71
CA LEU A 303 -5.71 -14.82 10.25
C LEU A 303 -5.23 -15.75 11.37
N GLY A 304 -5.13 -15.25 12.60
CA GLY A 304 -4.70 -16.04 13.75
C GLY A 304 -5.59 -17.25 14.00
N GLU A 305 -6.90 -17.04 14.01
CA GLU A 305 -7.90 -18.11 14.16
C GLU A 305 -7.89 -19.08 12.99
N LEU A 306 -7.80 -18.58 11.75
CA LEU A 306 -7.69 -19.43 10.56
C LEU A 306 -6.47 -20.34 10.66
N LEU A 307 -5.28 -19.77 10.80
CA LEU A 307 -4.02 -20.53 10.83
C LEU A 307 -4.03 -21.57 11.97
N ALA A 308 -4.51 -21.20 13.15
CA ALA A 308 -4.65 -22.13 14.27
C ALA A 308 -5.62 -23.28 13.99
N SER A 309 -6.77 -23.00 13.36
CA SER A 309 -7.72 -24.05 12.96
C SER A 309 -7.12 -24.98 11.90
N ARG A 310 -6.12 -24.51 11.15
CA ARG A 310 -5.38 -25.26 10.11
C ARG A 310 -4.07 -25.87 10.62
N GLY A 311 -3.86 -25.91 11.93
CA GLY A 311 -2.73 -26.63 12.53
C GLY A 311 -1.44 -25.82 12.66
N ILE A 312 -1.51 -24.49 12.63
CA ILE A 312 -0.36 -23.58 12.77
C ILE A 312 -0.57 -22.68 13.99
N ILE A 313 0.37 -22.64 14.93
CA ILE A 313 0.32 -21.69 16.05
C ILE A 313 0.54 -20.29 15.49
N ALA A 314 -0.42 -19.40 15.65
CA ALA A 314 -0.31 -18.01 15.21
C ALA A 314 -0.20 -17.07 16.42
N VAL A 315 0.75 -16.14 16.36
CA VAL A 315 0.98 -15.15 17.42
C VAL A 315 1.01 -13.74 16.83
N SER A 316 0.01 -12.91 17.13
CA SER A 316 0.06 -11.49 16.78
C SER A 316 0.83 -10.72 17.85
N VAL A 317 1.96 -10.13 17.43
CA VAL A 317 2.92 -9.42 18.27
C VAL A 317 2.53 -7.94 18.39
N ASP A 318 2.50 -7.45 19.62
CA ASP A 318 2.28 -6.04 19.93
C ASP A 318 3.55 -5.21 19.66
N ALA A 319 3.50 -4.40 18.60
CA ALA A 319 4.53 -3.40 18.29
C ALA A 319 3.97 -1.97 18.36
N ASN A 320 2.83 -1.74 19.03
CA ASN A 320 2.16 -0.43 19.03
C ASN A 320 3.00 0.65 19.71
N TYR A 321 3.83 0.29 20.67
CA TYR A 321 4.72 1.23 21.32
C TYR A 321 5.86 1.71 20.39
N MET A 322 6.08 1.05 19.24
CA MET A 322 6.94 1.52 18.14
C MET A 322 6.23 2.42 17.12
N ASN A 323 4.92 2.64 17.26
CA ASN A 323 4.16 3.45 16.32
C ASN A 323 4.41 4.96 16.49
N TYR A 324 4.13 5.70 15.43
CA TYR A 324 4.12 7.15 15.39
C TYR A 324 3.02 7.71 16.30
N SER A 325 3.27 8.90 16.84
CA SER A 325 2.27 9.72 17.51
C SER A 325 2.58 11.19 17.22
N VAL A 326 1.54 11.99 17.00
CA VAL A 326 1.66 13.44 16.77
C VAL A 326 2.36 14.14 17.94
N TRP A 327 2.21 13.58 19.14
CA TRP A 327 2.68 14.18 20.38
C TRP A 327 4.07 13.68 20.81
N SER A 328 4.46 12.49 20.37
CA SER A 328 5.62 11.80 20.90
C SER A 328 6.61 11.27 19.84
N SER A 329 6.28 11.44 18.56
CA SER A 329 7.07 11.03 17.39
C SER A 329 7.34 9.52 17.31
N LEU A 330 7.99 9.09 16.22
CA LEU A 330 8.52 7.74 16.06
C LEU A 330 9.81 7.56 16.88
N PRO A 331 10.03 6.38 17.50
CA PRO A 331 11.35 5.96 17.93
C PRO A 331 12.34 5.89 16.76
N ASN A 332 13.65 5.99 17.04
CA ASN A 332 14.68 5.79 16.02
C ASN A 332 14.73 4.30 15.59
N ASP A 333 15.14 4.07 14.34
CA ASP A 333 15.41 2.73 13.78
C ASP A 333 14.25 1.73 13.93
N ASP A 334 13.01 2.21 13.82
CA ASP A 334 11.81 1.43 14.15
C ASP A 334 11.68 0.12 13.36
N MET A 335 12.11 0.07 12.09
CA MET A 335 12.09 -1.17 11.30
C MET A 335 13.06 -2.21 11.85
N LYS A 336 14.28 -1.80 12.24
CA LYS A 336 15.29 -2.70 12.81
C LYS A 336 14.85 -3.21 14.18
N ILE A 337 14.30 -2.33 15.01
CA ILE A 337 13.73 -2.69 16.32
C ILE A 337 12.60 -3.71 16.18
N ARG A 338 11.68 -3.51 15.23
CA ARG A 338 10.58 -4.46 15.00
C ARG A 338 11.11 -5.83 14.62
N GLY A 339 12.17 -5.90 13.81
CA GLY A 339 12.84 -7.16 13.48
C GLY A 339 13.46 -7.83 14.71
N TRP A 340 14.17 -7.06 15.53
CA TRP A 340 14.73 -7.53 16.80
C TRP A 340 13.66 -8.00 17.79
N LEU A 341 12.53 -7.28 17.85
CA LEU A 341 11.40 -7.61 18.73
C LEU A 341 10.83 -8.99 18.38
N LEU A 342 10.62 -9.31 17.09
CA LEU A 342 10.19 -10.63 16.65
C LEU A 342 11.11 -11.75 17.17
N LEU A 343 12.43 -11.54 17.08
CA LEU A 343 13.43 -12.48 17.59
C LEU A 343 13.33 -12.64 19.12
N LYS A 344 13.06 -11.55 19.85
CA LYS A 344 12.79 -11.60 21.30
C LYS A 344 11.50 -12.33 21.64
N HIS A 345 10.46 -12.22 20.82
CA HIS A 345 9.25 -13.01 20.97
C HIS A 345 9.51 -14.51 20.77
N LEU A 346 10.32 -14.90 19.78
CA LEU A 346 10.74 -16.30 19.62
C LEU A 346 11.49 -16.80 20.88
N GLN A 347 12.42 -16.02 21.43
CA GLN A 347 13.11 -16.35 22.70
C GLN A 347 12.15 -16.52 23.88
N GLN A 348 11.15 -15.63 23.98
CA GLN A 348 10.15 -15.70 25.04
C GLN A 348 9.29 -16.95 24.91
N ILE A 349 8.87 -17.31 23.70
CA ILE A 349 8.10 -18.54 23.43
C ILE A 349 8.96 -19.78 23.72
N GLN A 350 10.25 -19.76 23.37
CA GLN A 350 11.20 -20.83 23.71
C GLN A 350 11.31 -21.03 25.22
N THR A 351 11.38 -19.93 25.96
CA THR A 351 11.40 -19.93 27.43
C THR A 351 10.12 -20.51 28.01
N LEU A 352 8.96 -20.13 27.46
CA LEU A 352 7.68 -20.69 27.89
C LEU A 352 7.58 -22.18 27.56
N ALA A 353 7.97 -22.59 26.35
CA ALA A 353 7.95 -23.99 25.91
C ALA A 353 8.83 -24.91 26.76
N ALA A 354 9.95 -24.39 27.29
CA ALA A 354 10.84 -25.14 28.19
C ALA A 354 10.32 -25.27 29.62
N GLN A 355 9.36 -24.44 30.05
CA GLN A 355 8.78 -24.48 31.39
C GLN A 355 7.63 -25.49 31.43
N ASN A 356 7.71 -26.46 32.36
CA ASN A 356 6.64 -27.45 32.53
C ASN A 356 5.32 -26.79 32.96
N GLY A 357 4.24 -27.14 32.28
CA GLY A 357 2.88 -26.70 32.62
C GLY A 357 2.47 -25.37 31.98
N THR A 358 3.28 -24.80 31.10
CA THR A 358 2.83 -23.71 30.22
C THR A 358 2.05 -24.29 29.04
N LEU A 359 1.30 -23.43 28.35
CA LEU A 359 0.56 -23.83 27.15
C LEU A 359 1.47 -24.14 25.95
N PHE A 360 2.75 -23.78 26.00
CA PHE A 360 3.70 -24.02 24.92
C PHE A 360 4.52 -25.31 25.08
N THR A 361 4.45 -25.99 26.23
CA THR A 361 5.26 -27.18 26.50
C THR A 361 4.97 -28.28 25.48
N GLY A 362 5.97 -28.61 24.64
CA GLY A 362 5.86 -29.67 23.62
C GLY A 362 5.00 -29.33 22.41
N MET A 363 4.55 -28.07 22.29
CA MET A 363 3.59 -27.67 21.25
C MET A 363 4.22 -27.05 20.01
N VAL A 364 5.46 -26.54 20.10
CA VAL A 364 6.11 -25.78 19.02
C VAL A 364 7.11 -26.65 18.27
N ASP A 365 6.99 -26.69 16.95
CA ASP A 365 8.00 -27.21 16.03
C ASP A 365 9.00 -26.10 15.67
N TRP A 366 10.21 -26.19 16.21
CA TRP A 366 11.25 -25.17 16.03
C TRP A 366 11.93 -25.21 14.66
N ASP A 367 11.70 -26.27 13.87
CA ASP A 367 12.21 -26.38 12.50
C ASP A 367 11.23 -25.75 11.50
N LYS A 368 10.00 -25.43 11.93
CA LYS A 368 8.89 -24.92 11.10
C LYS A 368 8.40 -23.54 11.58
N ILE A 369 9.27 -22.53 11.43
CA ILE A 369 8.99 -21.14 11.84
C ILE A 369 8.66 -20.26 10.63
N GLY A 370 7.55 -19.54 10.71
CA GLY A 370 7.17 -18.52 9.73
C GLY A 370 6.99 -17.13 10.35
N LEU A 371 7.11 -16.08 9.53
CA LEU A 371 6.87 -14.70 9.94
C LEU A 371 5.94 -13.99 8.93
N ILE A 372 4.94 -13.28 9.44
CA ILE A 372 4.04 -12.42 8.66
C ILE A 372 4.23 -10.97 9.13
N GLY A 373 4.39 -10.04 8.20
CA GLY A 373 4.54 -8.62 8.52
C GLY A 373 3.74 -7.73 7.58
N HIS A 374 3.10 -6.68 8.11
CA HIS A 374 2.39 -5.68 7.31
C HIS A 374 3.13 -4.34 7.27
N SER A 375 3.26 -3.69 6.11
CA SER A 375 3.86 -2.35 5.98
C SER A 375 5.30 -2.34 6.52
N ARG A 376 5.63 -1.48 7.47
CA ARG A 376 6.92 -1.53 8.18
C ARG A 376 7.21 -2.87 8.86
N GLY A 377 6.16 -3.57 9.30
CA GLY A 377 6.25 -4.93 9.81
C GLY A 377 6.68 -5.92 8.73
N GLY A 378 6.25 -5.73 7.48
CA GLY A 378 6.66 -6.54 6.33
C GLY A 378 8.16 -6.40 6.02
N GLN A 379 8.71 -5.20 6.20
CA GLN A 379 10.17 -5.02 6.15
C GLN A 379 10.87 -5.69 7.35
N ALA A 380 10.27 -5.58 8.54
CA ALA A 380 10.83 -6.09 9.78
C ALA A 380 10.96 -7.62 9.80
N VAL A 381 9.99 -8.36 9.22
CA VAL A 381 10.08 -9.83 9.13
C VAL A 381 11.21 -10.28 8.20
N ALA A 382 11.48 -9.56 7.12
CA ALA A 382 12.64 -9.83 6.26
C ALA A 382 13.96 -9.55 6.98
N ILE A 383 14.03 -8.47 7.77
CA ILE A 383 15.19 -8.17 8.64
C ILE A 383 15.39 -9.26 9.69
N ALA A 384 14.32 -9.76 10.31
CA ALA A 384 14.37 -10.84 11.30
C ALA A 384 14.82 -12.17 10.67
N ALA A 385 14.38 -12.49 9.46
CA ALA A 385 14.84 -13.68 8.74
C ALA A 385 16.32 -13.60 8.32
N ASP A 386 16.87 -12.39 8.16
CA ASP A 386 18.28 -12.12 7.88
C ASP A 386 19.09 -11.84 9.18
N ALA A 387 18.67 -12.40 10.32
CA ALA A 387 19.19 -12.06 11.65
C ALA A 387 20.71 -12.16 11.78
N GLU A 388 21.33 -13.15 11.13
CA GLU A 388 22.79 -13.36 11.18
C GLU A 388 23.57 -12.14 10.66
N ARG A 389 23.03 -11.39 9.68
CA ARG A 389 23.67 -10.18 9.15
C ARG A 389 23.27 -8.91 9.89
N TRP A 390 22.07 -8.86 10.44
CA TRP A 390 21.52 -7.65 11.10
C TRP A 390 21.86 -7.56 12.59
N PHE A 391 21.99 -8.70 13.27
CA PHE A 391 22.16 -8.81 14.72
C PHE A 391 23.35 -9.70 15.11
N ALA A 392 24.34 -9.84 14.24
CA ALA A 392 25.53 -10.68 14.46
C ALA A 392 26.21 -10.48 15.82
N ASP A 393 26.31 -9.21 16.24
CA ASP A 393 27.00 -8.77 17.45
C ASP A 393 26.11 -8.82 18.71
N ASP A 394 24.82 -9.10 18.57
CA ASP A 394 23.89 -9.19 19.70
C ASP A 394 23.94 -10.59 20.32
N MET A 395 24.69 -10.71 21.42
CA MET A 395 24.78 -11.94 22.20
C MET A 395 23.48 -12.28 22.95
N SER A 396 22.58 -11.31 23.14
CA SER A 396 21.32 -11.57 23.82
C SER A 396 20.37 -12.46 23.00
N LEU A 397 20.68 -12.69 21.72
CA LEU A 397 19.93 -13.55 20.79
C LEU A 397 20.52 -14.97 20.66
N ASP A 398 21.57 -15.32 21.42
CA ASP A 398 22.30 -16.59 21.24
C ASP A 398 21.41 -17.85 21.27
N SER A 399 20.34 -17.86 22.07
CA SER A 399 19.46 -19.03 22.22
C SER A 399 18.60 -19.36 20.99
N ILE A 400 18.46 -18.42 20.06
CA ILE A 400 17.64 -18.57 18.84
C ILE A 400 18.47 -18.55 17.56
N ARG A 401 19.81 -18.37 17.64
CA ARG A 401 20.67 -18.38 16.45
C ARG A 401 20.60 -19.69 15.67
N SER A 402 20.20 -20.79 16.31
CA SER A 402 20.02 -22.09 15.66
C SER A 402 18.64 -22.27 15.01
N ILE A 403 17.71 -21.34 15.21
CA ILE A 403 16.37 -21.41 14.61
C ILE A 403 16.45 -20.81 13.22
N GLN A 404 16.07 -21.59 12.22
CA GLN A 404 15.92 -21.11 10.85
C GLN A 404 14.48 -20.68 10.60
N ILE A 405 14.29 -19.43 10.17
CA ILE A 405 13.00 -18.94 9.71
C ILE A 405 12.80 -19.47 8.29
N GLN A 406 11.77 -20.31 8.11
CA GLN A 406 11.53 -21.05 6.88
C GLN A 406 10.70 -20.27 5.86
N SER A 407 9.79 -19.41 6.35
CA SER A 407 8.80 -18.72 5.52
C SER A 407 8.57 -17.29 5.97
N VAL A 408 8.56 -16.36 5.02
CA VAL A 408 8.28 -14.94 5.24
C VAL A 408 7.12 -14.49 4.36
N VAL A 409 6.11 -13.86 4.97
CA VAL A 409 4.98 -13.24 4.28
C VAL A 409 5.01 -11.73 4.53
N ALA A 410 5.01 -10.94 3.48
CA ALA A 410 5.04 -9.49 3.52
C ALA A 410 3.75 -8.90 2.91
N ILE A 411 2.87 -8.38 3.77
CA ILE A 411 1.66 -7.66 3.36
C ILE A 411 2.07 -6.20 3.15
N ALA A 412 1.81 -5.65 1.96
CA ALA A 412 2.06 -4.26 1.56
C ALA A 412 3.33 -3.64 2.20
N PRO A 413 4.51 -4.30 2.09
CA PRO A 413 5.66 -3.96 2.92
C PRO A 413 6.28 -2.63 2.54
N THR A 414 6.97 -1.97 3.48
CA THR A 414 8.01 -0.99 3.10
C THR A 414 9.29 -1.71 2.70
N ASP A 415 10.17 -1.06 1.93
CA ASP A 415 11.53 -1.55 1.69
C ASP A 415 12.54 -0.40 1.60
N LYS A 416 12.91 0.15 2.76
CA LYS A 416 13.89 1.24 2.87
C LYS A 416 15.25 0.71 3.30
N ARG A 417 16.34 1.34 2.84
CA ARG A 417 17.67 1.06 3.38
C ARG A 417 17.75 1.52 4.83
N VAL A 418 18.24 0.64 5.72
CA VAL A 418 18.47 0.93 7.15
C VAL A 418 19.92 0.54 7.45
N ASP A 419 20.67 1.40 8.14
CA ASP A 419 22.12 1.22 8.38
C ASP A 419 22.92 0.91 7.10
N ASP A 420 22.59 1.55 5.98
CA ASP A 420 23.16 1.28 4.65
C ASP A 420 23.06 -0.19 4.20
N LYS A 421 22.04 -0.91 4.68
CA LYS A 421 21.77 -2.29 4.33
C LYS A 421 20.31 -2.50 3.95
N SER A 422 20.07 -3.59 3.25
CA SER A 422 18.76 -4.15 2.93
C SER A 422 18.79 -5.64 3.26
N ALA A 423 17.64 -6.21 3.63
CA ALA A 423 17.54 -7.62 3.94
C ALA A 423 17.82 -8.46 2.69
N GLN A 424 18.54 -9.57 2.87
CA GLN A 424 18.76 -10.58 1.82
C GLN A 424 18.38 -11.92 2.41
N LEU A 425 17.49 -12.63 1.72
CA LEU A 425 17.03 -13.93 2.17
C LEU A 425 17.70 -14.99 1.31
N LEU A 426 18.24 -16.01 1.95
CA LEU A 426 18.82 -17.17 1.31
C LEU A 426 18.10 -18.41 1.86
N ASP A 427 17.63 -19.29 0.98
CA ASP A 427 16.94 -20.53 1.36
C ASP A 427 15.76 -20.31 2.33
N THR A 428 15.00 -19.25 2.08
CA THR A 428 13.79 -18.87 2.82
C THR A 428 12.65 -18.67 1.83
N ASN A 429 11.50 -19.29 2.08
CA ASN A 429 10.31 -19.04 1.27
C ASN A 429 9.84 -17.60 1.47
N TYR A 430 9.43 -16.92 0.39
CA TYR A 430 8.99 -15.53 0.48
C TYR A 430 7.72 -15.27 -0.32
N PHE A 431 6.69 -14.72 0.33
CA PHE A 431 5.47 -14.28 -0.35
C PHE A 431 5.19 -12.81 -0.03
N THR A 432 4.83 -12.02 -1.04
CA THR A 432 4.38 -10.64 -0.85
C THR A 432 3.02 -10.38 -1.50
N ILE A 433 2.16 -9.63 -0.83
CA ILE A 433 0.82 -9.27 -1.32
C ILE A 433 0.56 -7.77 -1.14
N GLN A 434 0.09 -7.06 -2.16
CA GLN A 434 -0.22 -5.63 -2.07
C GLN A 434 -1.35 -5.22 -3.02
N GLY A 435 -2.08 -4.17 -2.64
CA GLY A 435 -3.12 -3.57 -3.48
C GLY A 435 -2.62 -2.37 -4.28
N ALA A 436 -3.16 -2.17 -5.49
CA ALA A 436 -2.81 -1.05 -6.35
C ALA A 436 -3.37 0.29 -5.84
N LYS A 437 -4.44 0.26 -5.02
CA LYS A 437 -5.05 1.43 -4.36
C LYS A 437 -4.48 1.71 -2.96
N ASP A 438 -3.32 1.15 -2.65
CA ASP A 438 -2.58 1.45 -1.43
C ASP A 438 -2.12 2.91 -1.43
N ALA A 439 -2.78 3.77 -0.64
CA ALA A 439 -2.46 5.19 -0.59
C ALA A 439 -1.44 5.56 0.50
N ASP A 440 -1.02 4.60 1.35
CA ASP A 440 0.03 4.79 2.36
C ASP A 440 1.41 4.38 1.81
N VAL A 441 1.51 3.17 1.27
CA VAL A 441 2.66 2.62 0.56
C VAL A 441 2.29 2.44 -0.92
N ASN A 442 2.28 3.54 -1.67
CA ASN A 442 1.81 3.59 -3.06
C ASN A 442 2.72 2.93 -4.10
N ASN A 443 3.85 2.35 -3.70
CA ASN A 443 4.71 1.56 -4.59
C ASN A 443 4.73 0.11 -4.13
N PHE A 444 4.82 -0.83 -5.06
CA PHE A 444 4.93 -2.26 -4.75
C PHE A 444 6.34 -2.65 -4.27
N TYR A 445 6.73 -2.17 -3.08
CA TYR A 445 8.09 -2.36 -2.55
C TYR A 445 8.42 -3.82 -2.23
N GLY A 446 7.42 -4.69 -2.04
CA GLY A 446 7.62 -6.12 -1.82
C GLY A 446 8.40 -6.82 -2.93
N GLU A 447 8.28 -6.32 -4.17
CA GLU A 447 9.03 -6.81 -5.33
C GLU A 447 10.55 -6.60 -5.18
N ARG A 448 10.97 -5.50 -4.54
CA ARG A 448 12.39 -5.24 -4.31
C ARG A 448 13.01 -6.28 -3.38
N GLN A 449 12.27 -6.72 -2.36
CA GLN A 449 12.69 -7.80 -1.47
C GLN A 449 12.62 -9.16 -2.18
N TYR A 450 11.58 -9.42 -2.98
CA TYR A 450 11.47 -10.62 -3.83
C TYR A 450 12.73 -10.82 -4.69
N SER A 451 13.22 -9.78 -5.35
CA SER A 451 14.44 -9.87 -6.17
C SER A 451 15.73 -10.09 -5.36
N ARG A 452 15.71 -9.92 -4.04
CA ARG A 452 16.84 -10.20 -3.13
C ARG A 452 16.68 -11.53 -2.38
N VAL A 453 15.73 -12.36 -2.77
CA VAL A 453 15.60 -13.74 -2.33
C VAL A 453 16.36 -14.64 -3.29
N GLY A 454 17.33 -15.38 -2.77
CA GLY A 454 18.11 -16.37 -3.50
C GLY A 454 17.95 -17.77 -2.92
N PHE A 455 18.28 -18.77 -3.74
CA PHE A 455 18.26 -20.18 -3.36
C PHE A 455 19.64 -20.80 -3.64
N SER A 456 20.15 -21.60 -2.72
CA SER A 456 21.44 -22.30 -2.84
C SER A 456 21.32 -23.65 -3.55
N GLY A 457 20.10 -24.07 -3.88
CA GLY A 457 19.79 -25.31 -4.60
C GLY A 457 18.86 -26.28 -3.86
N GLU A 458 18.28 -25.90 -2.71
CA GLU A 458 17.19 -26.64 -2.06
C GLU A 458 15.92 -26.56 -2.90
N SER A 459 15.55 -27.65 -3.58
CA SER A 459 14.53 -27.65 -4.65
C SER A 459 13.09 -27.41 -4.19
N ASP A 460 12.80 -27.40 -2.89
CA ASP A 460 11.43 -27.30 -2.37
C ASP A 460 11.00 -25.86 -2.04
N ARG A 461 11.93 -24.90 -2.06
CA ARG A 461 11.66 -23.50 -1.76
C ARG A 461 11.10 -22.73 -2.93
N PHE A 462 10.30 -21.71 -2.65
CA PHE A 462 9.84 -20.78 -3.67
C PHE A 462 9.60 -19.38 -3.12
N LYS A 463 9.56 -18.43 -4.05
CA LYS A 463 9.12 -17.06 -3.81
C LYS A 463 7.97 -16.71 -4.73
N ALA A 464 7.06 -15.87 -4.25
CA ALA A 464 5.90 -15.42 -5.00
C ALA A 464 5.51 -13.97 -4.66
N GLN A 465 4.78 -13.33 -5.56
CA GLN A 465 4.15 -12.03 -5.35
C GLN A 465 2.71 -12.03 -5.89
N LEU A 466 1.84 -11.24 -5.25
CA LEU A 466 0.48 -10.99 -5.70
C LEU A 466 0.16 -9.49 -5.63
N TYR A 467 -0.32 -8.94 -6.73
CA TYR A 467 -0.76 -7.56 -6.86
C TYR A 467 -2.25 -7.50 -7.21
N LEU A 468 -3.02 -6.70 -6.46
CA LEU A 468 -4.48 -6.65 -6.52
C LEU A 468 -4.98 -5.28 -6.98
N ALA A 469 -5.71 -5.20 -8.10
CA ALA A 469 -6.09 -3.91 -8.69
C ALA A 469 -6.92 -3.01 -7.76
N HIS A 470 -7.82 -3.58 -6.95
CA HIS A 470 -8.80 -2.79 -6.19
C HIS A 470 -8.60 -2.81 -4.67
N ALA A 471 -7.50 -3.39 -4.16
CA ALA A 471 -7.20 -3.43 -2.73
C ALA A 471 -6.42 -2.18 -2.26
N ASN A 472 -6.59 -1.79 -1.00
CA ASN A 472 -5.82 -0.71 -0.36
C ASN A 472 -4.88 -1.21 0.74
N HIS A 473 -4.19 -0.31 1.44
CA HIS A 473 -3.30 -0.66 2.55
C HIS A 473 -4.08 -1.22 3.75
N SER A 474 -5.14 -0.52 4.15
CA SER A 474 -5.69 -0.66 5.49
C SER A 474 -6.52 -1.92 5.70
N GLN A 475 -7.24 -2.39 4.68
CA GLN A 475 -8.28 -3.41 4.86
C GLN A 475 -7.76 -4.82 5.17
N PHE A 476 -6.46 -5.07 5.03
CA PHE A 476 -5.80 -6.28 5.53
C PHE A 476 -5.84 -6.40 7.06
N ASN A 477 -6.03 -5.29 7.78
CA ASN A 477 -6.16 -5.24 9.23
C ASN A 477 -7.57 -4.73 9.60
N THR A 478 -8.31 -5.50 10.41
CA THR A 478 -9.70 -5.14 10.71
C THR A 478 -9.86 -3.86 11.55
N ASP A 479 -8.79 -3.39 12.21
CA ASP A 479 -8.82 -2.23 13.09
C ASP A 479 -8.50 -0.91 12.37
N TRP A 480 -7.97 -0.95 11.14
CA TRP A 480 -7.50 0.25 10.42
C TRP A 480 -8.59 0.90 9.55
N GLY A 481 -9.65 0.16 9.22
CA GLY A 481 -10.76 0.68 8.42
C GLY A 481 -10.41 0.84 6.93
N THR A 482 -11.00 1.86 6.28
CA THR A 482 -10.93 2.04 4.82
C THR A 482 -10.11 3.24 4.37
N MET A 483 -9.49 3.97 5.30
CA MET A 483 -8.70 5.16 4.99
C MET A 483 -7.24 4.91 5.32
N ASP A 484 -6.41 4.83 4.29
CA ASP A 484 -4.94 4.72 4.40
C ASP A 484 -4.29 6.02 4.91
N GLU A 485 -5.11 7.03 5.23
CA GLU A 485 -4.66 8.32 5.72
C GLU A 485 -5.53 8.81 6.87
N ARG A 486 -4.88 9.42 7.85
CA ARG A 486 -5.54 10.02 9.01
C ARG A 486 -6.39 11.23 8.63
N LEU A 487 -7.36 11.54 9.47
CA LEU A 487 -8.21 12.72 9.30
C LEU A 487 -7.42 14.04 9.47
N PRO A 488 -7.78 15.11 8.74
CA PRO A 488 -8.78 15.12 7.66
C PRO A 488 -8.26 14.66 6.29
N GLY A 489 -6.97 14.33 6.15
CA GLY A 489 -6.35 13.91 4.88
C GLY A 489 -7.07 12.74 4.21
N GLY A 490 -7.46 11.72 4.98
CA GLY A 490 -8.23 10.57 4.51
C GLY A 490 -9.57 10.91 3.84
N LEU A 491 -10.15 12.10 4.08
CA LEU A 491 -11.37 12.54 3.40
C LEU A 491 -11.15 12.86 1.92
N LEU A 492 -9.90 13.13 1.53
CA LEU A 492 -9.50 13.46 0.16
C LEU A 492 -9.28 12.22 -0.70
N LEU A 493 -9.08 11.05 -0.09
CA LEU A 493 -8.84 9.81 -0.80
C LEU A 493 -10.04 9.42 -1.66
N ASN A 494 -9.76 9.01 -2.90
CA ASN A 494 -10.73 8.35 -3.75
C ASN A 494 -10.95 6.93 -3.23
N ARG A 495 -12.22 6.53 -3.15
CA ARG A 495 -12.63 5.18 -2.71
C ARG A 495 -13.65 4.57 -3.67
N GLU A 496 -13.79 5.17 -4.85
CA GLU A 496 -14.52 4.56 -5.97
C GLU A 496 -13.78 3.29 -6.39
N ASP A 497 -14.52 2.24 -6.69
CA ASP A 497 -14.05 0.90 -7.05
C ASP A 497 -13.01 0.31 -6.07
N LEU A 498 -13.11 0.66 -4.79
CA LEU A 498 -12.33 0.02 -3.73
C LEU A 498 -12.98 -1.32 -3.39
N MET A 499 -12.20 -2.39 -3.38
CA MET A 499 -12.64 -3.74 -3.02
C MET A 499 -13.27 -3.74 -1.63
N ASN A 500 -14.31 -4.55 -1.41
CA ASN A 500 -14.90 -4.68 -0.09
C ASN A 500 -13.85 -5.19 0.92
N PRO A 501 -13.88 -4.73 2.18
CA PRO A 501 -12.93 -5.18 3.19
C PRO A 501 -12.92 -6.71 3.40
N GLU A 502 -14.09 -7.34 3.30
CA GLU A 502 -14.25 -8.78 3.46
C GLU A 502 -13.58 -9.55 2.31
N ASP A 503 -13.79 -9.11 1.07
CA ASP A 503 -13.20 -9.71 -0.12
C ASP A 503 -11.67 -9.60 -0.09
N GLN A 504 -11.13 -8.43 0.31
CA GLN A 504 -9.68 -8.24 0.44
C GLN A 504 -9.07 -9.16 1.50
N ARG A 505 -9.77 -9.35 2.63
CA ARG A 505 -9.35 -10.31 3.66
C ARG A 505 -9.53 -11.75 3.22
N GLU A 506 -10.50 -12.07 2.36
CA GLU A 506 -10.64 -13.40 1.77
C GLU A 506 -9.41 -13.76 0.93
N VAL A 507 -8.97 -12.85 0.05
CA VAL A 507 -7.72 -13.03 -0.71
C VAL A 507 -6.54 -13.24 0.24
N ALA A 508 -6.43 -12.45 1.31
CA ALA A 508 -5.38 -12.61 2.31
C ALA A 508 -5.44 -13.97 3.00
N LYS A 509 -6.62 -14.44 3.44
CA LYS A 509 -6.80 -15.76 4.04
C LYS A 509 -6.36 -16.89 3.09
N VAL A 510 -6.87 -16.88 1.86
CA VAL A 510 -6.58 -17.91 0.85
C VAL A 510 -5.09 -17.99 0.56
N PHE A 511 -4.46 -16.89 0.15
CA PHE A 511 -3.04 -16.92 -0.25
C PHE A 511 -2.08 -17.11 0.93
N ILE A 512 -2.32 -16.47 2.08
CA ILE A 512 -1.41 -16.59 3.22
C ILE A 512 -1.49 -17.99 3.82
N SER A 513 -2.68 -18.57 3.96
CA SER A 513 -2.82 -19.93 4.48
C SER A 513 -2.26 -20.95 3.50
N ALA A 514 -2.60 -20.85 2.20
CA ALA A 514 -2.04 -21.71 1.16
C ALA A 514 -0.50 -21.70 1.15
N PHE A 515 0.11 -20.51 1.29
CA PHE A 515 1.56 -20.36 1.33
C PHE A 515 2.17 -21.08 2.55
N LEU A 516 1.59 -20.87 3.74
CA LEU A 516 2.11 -21.47 4.97
C LEU A 516 1.84 -22.97 5.03
N GLU A 517 0.71 -23.45 4.51
CA GLU A 517 0.42 -24.88 4.38
C GLU A 517 1.41 -25.55 3.41
N ALA A 518 1.69 -24.93 2.26
CA ALA A 518 2.65 -25.44 1.29
C ALA A 518 4.10 -25.47 1.81
N THR A 519 4.47 -24.54 2.70
CA THR A 519 5.87 -24.33 3.11
C THR A 519 6.19 -24.83 4.51
N LEU A 520 5.19 -25.00 5.38
CA LEU A 520 5.36 -25.47 6.76
C LEU A 520 4.62 -26.78 7.03
N LEU A 521 3.56 -27.11 6.30
CA LEU A 521 2.80 -28.35 6.48
C LEU A 521 2.94 -29.34 5.32
N ASP A 522 3.80 -29.01 4.34
CA ASP A 522 4.13 -29.87 3.19
C ASP A 522 2.92 -30.16 2.27
N HIS A 523 1.90 -29.30 2.28
CA HIS A 523 0.74 -29.32 1.36
C HIS A 523 1.11 -28.69 0.01
N VAL A 524 1.97 -29.40 -0.74
CA VAL A 524 2.55 -28.91 -2.00
C VAL A 524 1.53 -28.62 -3.10
N GLU A 525 0.34 -29.21 -3.03
CA GLU A 525 -0.78 -28.95 -3.93
C GLU A 525 -1.17 -27.46 -4.00
N TYR A 526 -0.98 -26.71 -2.91
CA TYR A 526 -1.25 -25.28 -2.88
C TYR A 526 -0.21 -24.43 -3.64
N LYS A 527 0.95 -24.98 -4.03
CA LYS A 527 1.92 -24.27 -4.88
C LYS A 527 1.35 -23.90 -6.25
N ALA A 528 0.37 -24.67 -6.74
CA ALA A 528 -0.38 -24.38 -7.96
C ALA A 528 -1.01 -22.98 -7.95
N LEU A 529 -1.49 -22.52 -6.79
CA LEU A 529 -2.10 -21.20 -6.63
C LEU A 529 -1.12 -20.05 -6.93
N PHE A 530 0.17 -20.26 -6.64
CA PHE A 530 1.20 -19.23 -6.84
C PHE A 530 1.79 -19.28 -8.24
N GLN A 531 1.78 -20.45 -8.88
CA GLN A 531 2.19 -20.63 -10.27
C GLN A 531 1.15 -20.07 -11.24
N ASP A 532 -0.13 -20.31 -10.97
CA ASP A 532 -1.25 -19.77 -11.72
C ASP A 532 -2.44 -19.56 -10.77
N TYR A 533 -2.70 -18.30 -10.40
CA TYR A 533 -3.79 -17.96 -9.47
C TYR A 533 -5.17 -18.45 -9.96
N ARG A 534 -5.31 -18.67 -11.27
CA ARG A 534 -6.59 -19.09 -11.87
C ARG A 534 -7.02 -20.49 -11.39
N SER A 535 -6.06 -21.33 -10.99
CA SER A 535 -6.30 -22.65 -10.39
C SER A 535 -7.11 -22.60 -9.08
N GLY A 536 -7.14 -21.44 -8.41
CA GLY A 536 -7.86 -21.17 -7.16
C GLY A 536 -9.05 -20.22 -7.28
N LEU A 537 -9.50 -19.84 -8.49
CA LEU A 537 -10.57 -18.84 -8.66
C LEU A 537 -11.87 -19.19 -7.94
N GLN A 538 -12.16 -20.47 -7.71
CA GLN A 538 -13.33 -20.87 -6.92
C GLN A 538 -13.32 -20.35 -5.47
N TRP A 539 -12.18 -19.93 -4.95
CA TRP A 539 -12.00 -19.42 -3.58
C TRP A 539 -11.84 -17.90 -3.54
N LEU A 540 -11.65 -17.25 -4.68
CA LEU A 540 -11.22 -15.86 -4.78
C LEU A 540 -12.38 -14.96 -5.26
N PRO A 541 -12.49 -13.73 -4.73
CA PRO A 541 -13.44 -12.75 -5.25
C PRO A 541 -13.04 -12.31 -6.68
N PRO A 542 -14.02 -11.87 -7.50
CA PRO A 542 -13.72 -11.34 -8.83
C PRO A 542 -12.99 -10.00 -8.71
N THR A 543 -11.77 -9.94 -9.26
CA THR A 543 -10.92 -8.75 -9.42
C THR A 543 -9.77 -9.12 -10.35
N ASP A 544 -8.99 -8.13 -10.78
CA ASP A 544 -7.75 -8.40 -11.49
C ASP A 544 -6.61 -8.75 -10.53
N TYR A 545 -5.89 -9.81 -10.88
CA TYR A 545 -4.74 -10.35 -10.16
C TYR A 545 -3.53 -10.34 -11.09
N VAL A 546 -2.38 -9.92 -10.55
CA VAL A 546 -1.09 -10.10 -11.22
C VAL A 546 -0.17 -10.85 -10.26
N SER A 547 0.39 -11.97 -10.72
CA SER A 547 1.22 -12.86 -9.91
C SER A 547 2.56 -13.14 -10.57
N ARG A 548 3.62 -13.21 -9.78
CA ARG A 548 4.92 -13.72 -10.23
C ARG A 548 5.44 -14.77 -9.27
N TYR A 549 6.12 -15.75 -9.82
CA TYR A 549 6.57 -16.96 -9.13
C TYR A 549 7.96 -17.36 -9.57
N GLU A 550 8.75 -17.88 -8.64
CA GLU A 550 10.01 -18.55 -8.91
C GLU A 550 10.26 -19.64 -7.87
N GLY A 551 10.38 -20.88 -8.32
CA GLY A 551 10.84 -22.01 -7.53
C GLY A 551 12.37 -22.08 -7.48
N ALA A 552 12.92 -22.72 -6.45
CA ALA A 552 14.36 -22.92 -6.31
C ALA A 552 14.95 -23.90 -7.33
N ASP A 553 14.10 -24.69 -7.97
CA ASP A 553 14.39 -25.60 -9.08
C ASP A 553 14.30 -24.92 -10.46
N PHE A 554 13.94 -23.63 -10.52
CA PHE A 554 13.91 -22.85 -11.75
C PHE A 554 15.32 -22.71 -12.36
N VAL A 555 15.50 -23.26 -13.55
CA VAL A 555 16.73 -23.13 -14.34
C VAL A 555 16.64 -21.85 -15.16
N ARG A 556 17.14 -20.76 -14.58
CA ARG A 556 17.20 -19.46 -15.24
C ARG A 556 18.19 -19.46 -16.40
N VAL A 557 17.68 -19.26 -17.61
CA VAL A 557 18.50 -19.17 -18.84
C VAL A 557 18.93 -17.74 -19.09
N ILE A 558 18.13 -16.74 -18.70
CA ILE A 558 18.44 -15.32 -18.89
C ILE A 558 18.56 -14.56 -17.59
N HIS A 559 19.69 -13.87 -17.45
CA HIS A 559 19.90 -12.86 -16.42
C HIS A 559 20.51 -11.61 -17.03
N TYR A 560 19.76 -10.50 -17.08
CA TYR A 560 20.22 -9.29 -17.75
C TYR A 560 21.19 -8.44 -16.90
N ASP A 561 21.21 -8.60 -15.56
CA ASP A 561 22.11 -7.88 -14.65
C ASP A 561 23.55 -8.44 -14.60
N ALA A 562 23.79 -9.64 -15.14
CA ALA A 562 25.12 -10.26 -15.14
C ALA A 562 25.52 -10.78 -16.52
N TYR A 563 26.80 -11.13 -16.67
CA TYR A 563 27.27 -11.83 -17.85
C TYR A 563 26.59 -13.20 -17.94
N ASN A 564 25.85 -13.42 -19.03
CA ASN A 564 25.12 -14.65 -19.25
C ASN A 564 25.81 -15.50 -20.32
N ARG A 565 26.41 -16.62 -19.89
CA ARG A 565 27.08 -17.59 -20.78
C ARG A 565 26.11 -18.52 -21.51
N LEU A 566 24.84 -18.53 -21.13
CA LEU A 566 23.83 -19.45 -21.66
C LEU A 566 23.22 -18.93 -22.97
N ILE A 567 23.34 -17.64 -23.26
CA ILE A 567 22.89 -17.04 -24.53
C ILE A 567 24.05 -16.94 -25.51
N GLY A 568 23.84 -17.44 -26.72
CA GLY A 568 24.77 -17.32 -27.84
C GLY A 568 24.63 -15.96 -28.52
N GLN A 569 23.42 -15.65 -28.99
CA GLN A 569 23.10 -14.41 -29.69
C GLN A 569 21.69 -13.93 -29.30
N THR A 570 21.48 -12.62 -29.44
CA THR A 570 20.16 -11.99 -29.34
C THR A 570 19.91 -11.22 -30.63
N ALA A 571 18.75 -11.39 -31.24
CA ALA A 571 18.35 -10.69 -32.46
C ALA A 571 17.01 -9.98 -32.28
N TYR A 572 16.85 -8.89 -33.03
CA TYR A 572 15.64 -8.07 -33.05
C TYR A 572 15.25 -7.82 -34.50
N GLU A 573 14.00 -8.08 -34.84
CA GLU A 573 13.41 -7.75 -36.14
C GLU A 573 12.14 -6.93 -35.91
N GLY A 574 11.94 -5.84 -36.67
CA GLY A 574 10.76 -4.98 -36.51
C GLY A 574 10.66 -4.17 -35.21
N MET A 575 11.65 -4.27 -34.31
CA MET A 575 11.70 -3.52 -33.05
C MET A 575 12.18 -2.09 -33.25
N VAL A 576 11.46 -1.13 -32.64
CA VAL A 576 11.83 0.30 -32.61
C VAL A 576 12.88 0.54 -31.52
N ALA A 577 12.71 -0.10 -30.36
CA ALA A 577 13.67 -0.06 -29.26
C ALA A 577 13.76 -1.43 -28.56
N GLY A 578 14.97 -1.76 -28.13
CA GLY A 578 15.29 -3.00 -27.41
C GLY A 578 16.41 -2.72 -26.41
N GLU A 579 16.06 -2.41 -25.17
CA GLU A 579 17.01 -1.92 -24.17
C GLU A 579 16.96 -2.72 -22.87
N LYS A 580 18.13 -2.91 -22.26
CA LYS A 580 18.21 -3.48 -20.91
C LYS A 580 17.90 -2.39 -19.91
N GLU A 581 16.77 -2.51 -19.24
CA GLU A 581 16.28 -1.52 -18.29
C GLU A 581 15.79 -2.19 -17.01
N LYS A 582 15.69 -1.42 -15.92
CA LYS A 582 15.05 -1.88 -14.69
C LYS A 582 13.61 -1.37 -14.64
N PRO A 583 12.64 -2.19 -14.20
CA PRO A 583 11.28 -1.72 -14.01
C PRO A 583 11.26 -0.55 -13.02
N LYS A 584 10.34 0.39 -13.22
CA LYS A 584 10.19 1.58 -12.38
C LYS A 584 8.94 1.46 -11.51
N ASP A 585 9.03 1.99 -10.29
CA ASP A 585 7.86 2.23 -9.44
C ASP A 585 7.15 3.54 -9.81
N ARG A 586 6.04 3.87 -9.13
CA ARG A 586 5.26 5.09 -9.40
C ARG A 586 6.06 6.37 -9.14
N ASP A 587 7.15 6.33 -8.39
CA ASP A 587 8.03 7.48 -8.16
C ASP A 587 9.17 7.57 -9.20
N GLY A 588 9.22 6.66 -10.17
CA GLY A 588 10.28 6.58 -11.18
C GLY A 588 11.59 5.95 -10.67
N ASN A 589 11.58 5.37 -9.46
CA ASN A 589 12.75 4.67 -8.93
C ASN A 589 12.80 3.25 -9.51
N THR A 590 14.00 2.77 -9.79
CA THR A 590 14.21 1.40 -10.26
C THR A 590 13.89 0.39 -9.15
N LYS A 591 13.21 -0.70 -9.50
CA LYS A 591 12.99 -1.86 -8.63
C LYS A 591 13.54 -3.14 -9.28
N GLY A 592 13.76 -4.16 -8.45
CA GLY A 592 14.13 -5.50 -8.88
C GLY A 592 15.37 -5.64 -9.78
N THR A 593 15.33 -6.68 -10.61
CA THR A 593 16.33 -7.04 -11.63
C THR A 593 16.04 -6.35 -12.96
N ALA A 594 17.08 -6.19 -13.79
CA ALA A 594 16.94 -5.69 -15.14
C ALA A 594 16.22 -6.72 -16.03
N GLY A 595 15.34 -6.23 -16.90
CA GLY A 595 14.69 -6.98 -17.96
C GLY A 595 15.06 -6.41 -19.34
N MET A 596 14.53 -7.03 -20.40
CA MET A 596 14.56 -6.50 -21.75
C MET A 596 13.28 -5.72 -22.04
N SER A 597 13.41 -4.41 -22.19
CA SER A 597 12.38 -3.45 -22.60
C SER A 597 12.28 -3.48 -24.13
N LEU A 598 11.14 -3.92 -24.65
CA LEU A 598 10.90 -4.12 -26.09
C LEU A 598 9.76 -3.23 -26.55
N GLN A 599 9.97 -2.49 -27.63
CA GLN A 599 8.99 -1.58 -28.22
C GLN A 599 8.86 -1.82 -29.72
N TRP A 600 7.62 -1.85 -30.21
CA TRP A 600 7.29 -1.99 -31.62
C TRP A 600 6.13 -1.06 -32.00
N GLU A 601 6.05 -0.74 -33.29
CA GLU A 601 5.03 0.15 -33.88
C GLU A 601 4.23 -0.52 -35.01
N GLU A 602 4.64 -1.71 -35.45
CA GLU A 602 3.96 -2.50 -36.48
C GLU A 602 3.85 -3.97 -36.04
N PRO A 603 2.79 -4.70 -36.44
CA PRO A 603 2.67 -6.14 -36.22
C PRO A 603 3.84 -6.93 -36.81
N GLY A 604 4.19 -8.04 -36.16
CA GLY A 604 5.21 -8.99 -36.62
C GLY A 604 6.62 -8.68 -36.14
N ALA A 605 6.79 -7.80 -35.16
CA ALA A 605 8.08 -7.60 -34.51
C ALA A 605 8.52 -8.87 -33.76
N VAL A 606 9.81 -9.18 -33.76
CA VAL A 606 10.36 -10.41 -33.18
C VAL A 606 11.52 -10.10 -32.26
N TYR A 607 11.50 -10.70 -31.07
CA TYR A 607 12.64 -10.80 -30.18
C TYR A 607 13.12 -12.25 -30.11
N GLU A 608 14.35 -12.50 -30.55
CA GLU A 608 14.92 -13.84 -30.64
C GLU A 608 16.14 -14.01 -29.72
N LEU A 609 16.17 -15.17 -29.07
CA LEU A 609 17.19 -15.61 -28.13
C LEU A 609 17.75 -16.94 -28.61
N GLU A 610 18.98 -16.94 -29.12
CA GLU A 610 19.71 -18.16 -29.46
C GLU A 610 20.39 -18.73 -28.20
N LEU A 611 20.05 -19.96 -27.86
CA LEU A 611 20.63 -20.68 -26.74
C LEU A 611 22.01 -21.22 -27.12
N SER A 612 22.99 -21.00 -26.25
CA SER A 612 24.34 -21.52 -26.46
C SER A 612 24.39 -23.03 -26.22
N SER A 613 25.42 -23.70 -26.75
CA SER A 613 25.72 -25.10 -26.40
C SER A 613 25.95 -25.37 -24.90
N VAL A 614 26.21 -24.33 -24.09
CA VAL A 614 26.30 -24.45 -22.62
C VAL A 614 24.92 -24.52 -21.99
N ALA A 615 23.92 -23.83 -22.55
CA ALA A 615 22.53 -23.90 -22.10
C ALA A 615 21.97 -25.31 -22.24
N ALA A 616 22.16 -25.97 -23.39
CA ALA A 616 21.74 -27.35 -23.61
C ALA A 616 22.22 -28.29 -22.48
N ARG A 617 23.47 -28.15 -22.02
CA ARG A 617 24.03 -28.97 -20.92
C ARG A 617 23.44 -28.66 -19.55
N GLU A 618 23.08 -27.41 -19.27
CA GLU A 618 22.40 -27.07 -18.02
C GLU A 618 20.95 -27.57 -18.05
N LEU A 619 20.33 -27.56 -19.24
CA LEU A 619 18.98 -28.05 -19.49
C LEU A 619 18.88 -29.58 -19.54
N GLU A 620 19.99 -30.32 -19.73
CA GLU A 620 20.01 -31.80 -19.55
C GLU A 620 19.48 -32.24 -18.17
N LYS A 621 19.51 -31.35 -17.17
CA LYS A 621 18.97 -31.60 -15.83
C LYS A 621 17.44 -31.50 -15.76
N VAL A 622 16.82 -30.99 -16.82
CA VAL A 622 15.39 -30.75 -16.95
C VAL A 622 14.90 -31.72 -18.03
N GLU A 623 14.60 -32.96 -17.68
CA GLU A 623 14.19 -33.99 -18.66
C GLU A 623 12.86 -33.64 -19.36
N GLU A 624 11.91 -33.10 -18.60
CA GLU A 624 10.61 -32.58 -19.05
C GLU A 624 10.30 -31.32 -18.24
N GLY A 625 9.54 -30.37 -18.81
CA GLY A 625 9.26 -29.13 -18.09
C GLY A 625 8.37 -28.13 -18.80
N SER A 626 8.38 -26.92 -18.25
CA SER A 626 7.65 -25.75 -18.74
C SER A 626 8.62 -24.63 -19.07
N LEU A 627 8.36 -23.90 -20.15
CA LEU A 627 8.99 -22.61 -20.40
C LEU A 627 8.43 -21.61 -19.37
N VAL A 628 9.32 -20.88 -18.71
CA VAL A 628 8.95 -19.82 -17.78
C VAL A 628 9.51 -18.50 -18.25
N PHE A 629 8.69 -17.46 -18.21
CA PHE A 629 9.12 -16.08 -18.36
C PHE A 629 8.20 -15.14 -17.58
N SER A 630 8.71 -13.96 -17.23
CA SER A 630 7.94 -12.88 -16.63
C SER A 630 7.79 -11.72 -17.60
N LEU A 631 6.58 -11.18 -17.72
CA LEU A 631 6.26 -10.05 -18.59
C LEU A 631 5.54 -8.95 -17.83
N SER A 632 5.93 -7.70 -18.05
CA SER A 632 5.21 -6.50 -17.62
C SER A 632 4.76 -5.70 -18.84
N ASN A 633 3.48 -5.31 -18.90
CA ASN A 633 2.99 -4.36 -19.89
C ASN A 633 3.44 -2.94 -19.50
N LEU A 634 4.10 -2.22 -20.42
CA LEU A 634 4.65 -0.88 -20.22
C LEU A 634 3.95 0.17 -21.11
N GLU A 635 2.66 -0.03 -21.42
CA GLU A 635 1.87 0.91 -22.22
C GLU A 635 1.84 2.34 -21.64
N TRP A 636 1.94 2.51 -20.32
CA TRP A 636 2.07 3.85 -19.72
C TRP A 636 3.37 4.57 -20.10
N ASP A 637 4.48 3.84 -20.21
CA ASP A 637 5.76 4.43 -20.62
C ASP A 637 5.71 4.90 -22.08
N LEU A 638 4.96 4.22 -22.94
CA LEU A 638 4.72 4.66 -24.32
C LEU A 638 4.02 6.03 -24.34
N LEU A 639 2.92 6.16 -23.60
CA LEU A 639 2.15 7.40 -23.54
C LEU A 639 2.99 8.57 -23.00
N GLN A 640 3.86 8.32 -22.02
CA GLN A 640 4.78 9.33 -21.51
C GLN A 640 5.82 9.76 -22.57
N GLN A 641 6.37 8.80 -23.31
CA GLN A 641 7.34 9.10 -24.38
C GLN A 641 6.72 9.90 -25.53
N GLU A 642 5.50 9.56 -25.96
CA GLU A 642 4.77 10.31 -26.99
C GLU A 642 4.58 11.77 -26.58
N LYS A 643 4.17 12.00 -25.33
CA LYS A 643 4.02 13.35 -24.78
C LYS A 643 5.34 14.11 -24.70
N GLU A 644 6.42 13.46 -24.24
CA GLU A 644 7.75 14.08 -24.19
C GLU A 644 8.24 14.51 -25.58
N GLN A 645 7.90 13.75 -26.63
CA GLN A 645 8.22 14.09 -28.02
C GLN A 645 7.37 15.25 -28.55
N GLU A 646 6.09 15.33 -28.19
CA GLU A 646 5.21 16.45 -28.56
C GLU A 646 5.62 17.77 -27.88
N GLU A 647 6.12 17.72 -26.65
CA GLU A 647 6.55 18.90 -25.87
C GLU A 647 7.97 19.38 -26.21
N GLN A 648 8.75 18.61 -26.98
CA GLN A 648 10.05 19.06 -27.48
C GLN A 648 9.85 20.20 -28.50
N PRO A 649 10.38 21.41 -28.25
CA PRO A 649 10.22 22.51 -29.17
C PRO A 649 11.00 22.19 -30.46
N SER A 650 10.29 22.13 -31.59
CA SER A 650 10.93 22.26 -32.90
C SER A 650 11.71 23.58 -32.93
N ASP A 651 13.04 23.46 -33.04
CA ASP A 651 14.08 24.48 -33.21
C ASP A 651 13.74 25.95 -32.87
N ALA A 652 14.51 26.46 -31.89
CA ALA A 652 14.82 27.86 -31.59
C ALA A 652 13.76 28.71 -30.85
N ASP A 653 13.73 28.60 -29.50
CA ASP A 653 13.67 29.81 -28.68
C ASP A 653 14.38 29.61 -27.32
N ASP A 654 15.36 30.46 -27.07
CA ASP A 654 16.29 30.40 -25.93
C ASP A 654 15.63 31.12 -24.74
N GLY A 655 14.80 30.38 -24.00
CA GLY A 655 13.96 30.92 -22.94
C GLY A 655 13.68 29.93 -21.81
N ALA A 656 14.70 29.23 -21.32
CA ALA A 656 14.57 28.35 -20.17
C ALA A 656 14.45 29.15 -18.87
N GLN A 657 13.23 29.23 -18.32
CA GLN A 657 12.97 29.19 -16.87
C GLN A 657 11.46 29.09 -16.60
N ASN A 658 11.07 28.02 -15.90
CA ASN A 658 9.73 27.63 -15.46
C ASN A 658 8.82 26.98 -16.53
N ARG A 659 9.13 25.74 -16.93
CA ARG A 659 8.09 24.83 -17.44
C ARG A 659 7.63 23.96 -16.26
N ASP A 660 6.33 23.96 -15.99
CA ASP A 660 5.69 23.04 -15.04
C ASP A 660 5.80 21.63 -15.64
N GLU A 661 6.70 20.81 -15.11
CA GLU A 661 6.87 19.39 -15.45
C GLU A 661 5.69 18.56 -14.86
N SER A 662 4.47 18.71 -15.38
CA SER A 662 3.34 17.83 -15.01
C SER A 662 3.17 16.72 -16.08
N PRO A 663 3.32 15.42 -15.73
CA PRO A 663 3.35 14.29 -16.65
C PRO A 663 1.94 13.77 -16.89
N ILE A 664 0.98 14.68 -17.04
CA ILE A 664 -0.40 14.29 -17.28
C ILE A 664 -0.48 14.00 -18.78
N VAL A 665 -0.39 12.72 -19.15
CA VAL A 665 -0.88 12.24 -20.43
C VAL A 665 -2.27 12.86 -20.66
N ASP A 666 -2.54 13.38 -21.87
CA ASP A 666 -3.79 14.07 -22.16
C ASP A 666 -4.99 13.24 -21.69
N GLU A 667 -6.02 13.91 -21.16
CA GLU A 667 -7.24 13.26 -20.61
C GLU A 667 -7.96 12.34 -21.63
N ASP A 668 -7.61 12.45 -22.90
CA ASP A 668 -8.18 11.72 -24.03
C ASP A 668 -7.18 10.76 -24.72
N ALA A 669 -6.03 10.45 -24.08
CA ALA A 669 -5.05 9.54 -24.67
C ALA A 669 -5.58 8.10 -24.72
N GLU A 670 -5.63 7.53 -25.92
CA GLU A 670 -6.10 6.18 -26.18
C GLU A 670 -4.99 5.16 -25.88
N LEU A 671 -5.28 4.18 -25.04
CA LEU A 671 -4.36 3.06 -24.80
C LEU A 671 -4.22 2.20 -26.07
N PRO A 672 -3.01 1.68 -26.36
CA PRO A 672 -2.84 0.68 -27.42
C PRO A 672 -3.66 -0.59 -27.11
N PRO A 673 -3.94 -1.46 -28.09
CA PRO A 673 -4.46 -2.79 -27.81
C PRO A 673 -3.51 -3.56 -26.88
N LEU A 674 -4.05 -4.52 -26.11
CA LEU A 674 -3.20 -5.39 -25.29
C LEU A 674 -2.21 -6.15 -26.19
N PRO A 675 -0.96 -6.37 -25.75
CA PRO A 675 0.00 -7.14 -26.52
C PRO A 675 -0.50 -8.56 -26.79
N SER A 676 -0.59 -8.92 -28.06
CA SER A 676 -0.81 -10.31 -28.48
C SER A 676 0.52 -10.89 -28.92
N ILE A 677 0.90 -12.02 -28.33
CA ILE A 677 2.26 -12.58 -28.40
C ILE A 677 2.18 -14.05 -28.76
N GLU A 678 2.86 -14.44 -29.84
CA GLU A 678 3.16 -15.83 -30.15
C GLU A 678 4.54 -16.16 -29.60
N VAL A 679 4.64 -17.23 -28.80
CA VAL A 679 5.92 -17.72 -28.27
C VAL A 679 6.34 -18.93 -29.10
N VAL A 680 7.57 -18.91 -29.62
CA VAL A 680 8.10 -19.95 -30.50
C VAL A 680 9.36 -20.56 -29.90
N LEU A 681 9.43 -21.87 -29.90
CA LEU A 681 10.61 -22.65 -29.54
C LEU A 681 11.20 -23.24 -30.82
N THR A 682 12.50 -23.03 -31.01
CA THR A 682 13.25 -23.62 -32.13
C THR A 682 14.08 -24.78 -31.62
N THR A 683 13.97 -25.95 -32.25
CA THR A 683 14.77 -27.13 -31.87
C THR A 683 16.15 -27.12 -32.53
N ASP A 684 17.06 -27.99 -32.09
CA ASP A 684 18.37 -28.22 -32.73
C ASP A 684 18.25 -28.69 -34.19
N SER A 685 17.10 -29.26 -34.57
CA SER A 685 16.81 -29.68 -35.94
C SER A 685 16.32 -28.55 -36.85
N GLY A 686 16.02 -27.38 -36.27
CA GLY A 686 15.46 -26.21 -36.95
C GLY A 686 13.93 -26.23 -37.07
N GLU A 687 13.25 -27.17 -36.41
CA GLU A 687 11.78 -27.17 -36.29
C GLU A 687 11.32 -26.05 -35.35
N GLU A 688 10.30 -25.31 -35.75
CA GLU A 688 9.63 -24.28 -34.95
C GLU A 688 8.32 -24.82 -34.39
N LEU A 689 8.16 -24.75 -33.07
CA LEU A 689 6.92 -25.07 -32.37
C LEU A 689 6.40 -23.80 -31.69
N SER A 690 5.12 -23.50 -31.82
CA SER A 690 4.57 -22.25 -31.27
C SER A 690 3.32 -22.45 -30.41
N VAL A 691 3.06 -21.44 -29.59
CA VAL A 691 1.84 -21.29 -28.80
C VAL A 691 1.44 -19.83 -28.79
N GLU A 692 0.15 -19.56 -29.00
CA GLU A 692 -0.43 -18.23 -28.84
C GLU A 692 -0.65 -17.96 -27.36
N LEU A 693 -0.04 -16.90 -26.84
CA LEU A 693 -0.08 -16.60 -25.40
C LEU A 693 -1.51 -16.39 -24.91
N ASP A 694 -2.38 -15.76 -25.71
CA ASP A 694 -3.79 -15.53 -25.39
C ASP A 694 -4.60 -16.84 -25.25
N GLN A 695 -4.17 -17.94 -25.88
CA GLN A 695 -4.82 -19.25 -25.66
C GLN A 695 -4.52 -19.82 -24.28
N PHE A 696 -3.44 -19.37 -23.65
CA PHE A 696 -2.97 -19.81 -22.35
C PHE A 696 -3.34 -18.81 -21.23
N MET A 697 -2.94 -17.55 -21.37
CA MET A 697 -3.23 -16.44 -20.47
C MET A 697 -2.93 -15.12 -21.21
N SER A 698 -3.90 -14.23 -21.35
CA SER A 698 -3.65 -12.91 -21.92
C SER A 698 -2.72 -12.06 -21.06
N VAL A 699 -2.01 -11.12 -21.70
CA VAL A 699 -1.17 -10.14 -21.01
C VAL A 699 -2.05 -9.30 -20.07
N PRO A 700 -1.76 -9.24 -18.76
CA PRO A 700 -2.59 -8.50 -17.83
C PRO A 700 -2.63 -6.99 -18.12
N GLU A 701 -3.81 -6.41 -17.95
CA GLU A 701 -3.97 -4.96 -17.97
C GLU A 701 -3.30 -4.33 -16.73
N PRO A 702 -2.49 -3.26 -16.89
CA PRO A 702 -1.92 -2.55 -15.77
C PRO A 702 -3.01 -1.94 -14.86
N ALA A 703 -2.85 -2.06 -13.55
CA ALA A 703 -3.82 -1.53 -12.58
C ALA A 703 -3.70 0.01 -12.40
N TYR A 704 -4.43 0.75 -13.23
CA TYR A 704 -4.54 2.20 -13.16
C TYR A 704 -5.27 2.68 -11.90
N THR A 705 -4.72 3.67 -11.20
CA THR A 705 -5.25 4.18 -9.94
C THR A 705 -5.27 5.70 -9.88
N SER A 706 -6.43 6.26 -9.52
CA SER A 706 -6.52 7.62 -8.94
C SER A 706 -6.71 7.51 -7.43
N PHE A 707 -5.79 8.09 -6.67
CA PHE A 707 -5.75 8.04 -5.21
C PHE A 707 -6.61 9.13 -4.57
N LEU A 708 -6.91 10.22 -5.28
CA LEU A 708 -7.61 11.38 -4.73
C LEU A 708 -8.91 11.68 -5.46
N LYS A 709 -9.93 12.14 -4.71
CA LYS A 709 -11.23 12.57 -5.28
C LYS A 709 -11.12 13.77 -6.21
N MET A 710 -10.01 14.49 -6.18
CA MET A 710 -9.77 15.69 -6.98
C MET A 710 -8.49 15.45 -7.77
N GLY A 711 -8.62 15.03 -9.02
CA GLY A 711 -7.49 14.59 -9.85
C GLY A 711 -6.35 15.62 -9.96
N PHE A 712 -6.67 16.91 -9.98
CA PHE A 712 -5.65 17.98 -10.02
C PHE A 712 -4.73 18.05 -8.77
N LEU A 713 -5.03 17.31 -7.70
CA LEU A 713 -4.20 17.24 -6.51
C LEU A 713 -3.13 16.14 -6.59
N GLU A 714 -3.29 15.15 -7.48
CA GLU A 714 -2.41 13.98 -7.58
C GLU A 714 -0.95 14.38 -7.79
N ASP A 715 -0.71 15.45 -8.56
CA ASP A 715 0.61 15.99 -8.92
C ASP A 715 1.11 17.13 -8.00
N ARG A 716 0.38 17.48 -6.94
CA ARG A 716 0.67 18.70 -6.12
C ARG A 716 0.80 18.47 -4.64
N ILE A 717 0.39 17.31 -4.14
CA ILE A 717 0.36 17.03 -2.70
C ILE A 717 1.40 15.98 -2.35
N LYS A 718 1.84 15.95 -1.09
CA LYS A 718 2.77 14.95 -0.56
C LYS A 718 4.03 14.74 -1.41
N ASN A 719 4.61 15.82 -1.93
CA ASN A 719 5.77 15.77 -2.82
C ASN A 719 5.53 14.92 -4.07
N ASN A 720 4.34 15.04 -4.67
CA ASN A 720 3.94 14.39 -5.92
C ASN A 720 3.80 12.86 -5.80
N LYS A 721 3.52 12.36 -4.59
CA LYS A 721 3.36 10.93 -4.28
C LYS A 721 2.40 10.20 -5.22
N TYR A 722 1.30 10.83 -5.63
CA TYR A 722 0.24 10.18 -6.40
C TYR A 722 0.26 10.53 -7.89
N ARG A 723 1.35 11.15 -8.38
CA ARG A 723 1.48 11.69 -9.74
C ARG A 723 1.30 10.65 -10.84
N ASN A 724 1.80 9.44 -10.64
CA ASN A 724 1.73 8.37 -11.63
C ASN A 724 0.66 7.34 -11.20
N PRO A 725 -0.29 6.99 -12.09
CA PRO A 725 -1.41 6.11 -11.75
C PRO A 725 -1.01 4.63 -11.66
N VAL A 726 0.09 4.23 -12.30
CA VAL A 726 0.49 2.84 -12.50
C VAL A 726 2.00 2.66 -12.36
N GLU A 727 2.43 1.43 -12.08
CA GLU A 727 3.83 1.01 -12.03
C GLU A 727 4.00 -0.31 -12.79
N ALA A 728 5.22 -0.61 -13.23
CA ALA A 728 5.52 -1.88 -13.90
C ALA A 728 5.36 -3.04 -12.93
N VAL A 729 4.57 -4.07 -13.25
CA VAL A 729 4.40 -5.26 -12.40
C VAL A 729 4.45 -6.49 -13.30
N TYR A 730 5.34 -7.42 -12.96
CA TYR A 730 5.51 -8.65 -13.72
C TYR A 730 4.45 -9.70 -13.41
N GLN A 731 3.93 -10.30 -14.47
CA GLN A 731 3.19 -11.56 -14.49
C GLN A 731 4.13 -12.69 -14.92
N THR A 732 4.15 -13.81 -14.19
CA THR A 732 4.82 -15.04 -14.64
C THR A 732 3.91 -15.89 -15.50
N PHE A 733 4.46 -16.42 -16.58
CA PHE A 733 3.85 -17.43 -17.45
C PHE A 733 4.66 -18.72 -17.31
N ILE A 734 3.98 -19.84 -17.04
CA ILE A 734 4.60 -21.16 -16.91
C ILE A 734 3.92 -22.08 -17.93
N ILE A 735 4.45 -22.14 -19.14
CA ILE A 735 3.82 -22.83 -20.27
C ILE A 735 4.43 -24.22 -20.42
N PRO A 736 3.68 -25.31 -20.19
CA PRO A 736 4.17 -26.66 -20.47
C PRO A 736 4.67 -26.80 -21.91
N ILE A 737 5.86 -27.39 -22.08
CA ILE A 737 6.49 -27.55 -23.41
C ILE A 737 5.61 -28.40 -24.35
N GLU A 738 4.83 -29.32 -23.79
CA GLU A 738 3.87 -30.16 -24.54
C GLU A 738 2.74 -29.38 -25.24
N LEU A 739 2.54 -28.10 -24.90
CA LEU A 739 1.56 -27.24 -25.57
C LEU A 739 2.09 -26.59 -26.85
N PHE A 740 3.40 -26.61 -27.08
CA PHE A 740 4.00 -26.05 -28.29
C PHE A 740 3.83 -27.03 -29.45
N VAL A 741 3.17 -26.58 -30.52
CA VAL A 741 2.81 -27.43 -31.67
C VAL A 741 3.42 -26.91 -32.97
N SER A 742 3.68 -27.81 -33.91
CA SER A 742 4.19 -27.45 -35.23
C SER A 742 3.07 -26.83 -36.09
N PRO A 743 3.34 -25.73 -36.83
CA PRO A 743 2.36 -25.10 -37.72
C PRO A 743 1.85 -26.02 -38.85
N GLU A 744 2.57 -27.09 -39.19
CA GLU A 744 2.35 -27.89 -40.41
C GLU A 744 1.67 -29.28 -40.19
N GLY A 745 1.17 -29.63 -39.00
CA GLY A 745 0.64 -30.99 -38.75
C GLY A 745 -0.50 -31.15 -37.74
N GLU A 746 -1.74 -31.31 -38.25
CA GLU A 746 -2.93 -31.81 -37.52
C GLU A 746 -2.94 -33.34 -37.29
N THR A 747 -1.80 -34.04 -37.34
CA THR A 747 -1.81 -35.50 -37.14
C THR A 747 -1.51 -35.87 -35.70
N GLU A 748 -2.53 -36.40 -35.00
CA GLU A 748 -2.48 -37.02 -33.66
C GLU A 748 -1.52 -38.23 -33.54
N GLU A 749 -0.57 -38.42 -34.47
CA GLU A 749 0.38 -39.54 -34.44
C GLU A 749 1.74 -39.09 -33.88
N GLU A 750 1.96 -39.49 -32.62
CA GLU A 750 3.24 -39.48 -31.88
C GLU A 750 3.94 -38.11 -31.77
N ASN A 751 3.35 -37.18 -30.98
CA ASN A 751 4.13 -36.11 -30.35
C ASN A 751 5.19 -36.76 -29.44
N VAL A 752 6.42 -36.87 -29.95
CA VAL A 752 7.57 -37.18 -29.11
C VAL A 752 7.74 -35.99 -28.15
N PRO A 753 7.83 -36.21 -26.83
CA PRO A 753 8.03 -35.12 -25.88
C PRO A 753 9.30 -34.34 -26.22
N LEU A 754 9.17 -33.06 -26.56
CA LEU A 754 10.33 -32.18 -26.77
C LEU A 754 11.02 -31.96 -25.43
N ALA A 755 12.27 -32.38 -25.33
CA ALA A 755 13.03 -32.19 -24.11
C ALA A 755 13.69 -30.78 -24.11
N PRO A 756 13.72 -30.06 -22.96
CA PRO A 756 14.30 -28.72 -22.86
C PRO A 756 15.71 -28.56 -23.46
N GLN A 757 16.57 -29.58 -23.35
CA GLN A 757 17.92 -29.56 -23.88
C GLN A 757 18.01 -29.57 -25.42
N GLU A 758 16.93 -29.93 -26.12
CA GLU A 758 16.85 -29.95 -27.58
C GLU A 758 16.43 -28.58 -28.15
N ILE A 759 16.15 -27.60 -27.29
CA ILE A 759 15.78 -26.24 -27.67
C ILE A 759 17.05 -25.43 -27.95
N SER A 760 17.15 -24.92 -29.16
CA SER A 760 18.24 -24.06 -29.64
C SER A 760 17.87 -22.57 -29.65
N GLY A 761 16.58 -22.23 -29.65
CA GLY A 761 16.12 -20.84 -29.69
C GLY A 761 14.76 -20.61 -29.05
N ILE A 762 14.55 -19.38 -28.56
CA ILE A 762 13.28 -18.88 -28.03
C ILE A 762 12.96 -17.57 -28.75
N GLN A 763 11.78 -17.46 -29.36
CA GLN A 763 11.32 -16.23 -29.99
C GLN A 763 10.00 -15.76 -29.37
N PHE A 764 9.88 -14.43 -29.25
CA PHE A 764 8.64 -13.75 -28.91
C PHE A 764 8.23 -12.91 -30.13
N ARG A 765 7.12 -13.27 -30.75
CA ARG A 765 6.57 -12.60 -31.93
C ARG A 765 5.36 -11.75 -31.52
N PHE A 766 5.46 -10.45 -31.71
CA PHE A 766 4.45 -9.47 -31.28
C PHE A 766 3.49 -9.21 -32.43
N GLN A 767 2.24 -9.62 -32.29
CA GLN A 767 1.21 -9.58 -33.33
C GLN A 767 0.31 -8.33 -33.25
N SER A 768 0.21 -7.71 -32.08
CA SER A 768 -0.52 -6.45 -31.87
C SER A 768 0.11 -5.28 -32.63
N GLU A 769 -0.71 -4.31 -33.04
CA GLU A 769 -0.28 -3.16 -33.87
C GLU A 769 0.93 -2.41 -33.30
N ARG A 770 0.90 -2.06 -32.02
CA ARG A 770 1.99 -1.38 -31.33
C ARG A 770 1.97 -1.73 -29.85
N GLY A 771 3.11 -1.60 -29.18
CA GLY A 771 3.17 -1.84 -27.75
C GLY A 771 4.58 -1.75 -27.19
N LYS A 772 4.64 -1.84 -25.86
CA LYS A 772 5.89 -1.88 -25.10
C LYS A 772 5.73 -2.83 -23.94
N VAL A 773 6.66 -3.77 -23.82
CA VAL A 773 6.70 -4.73 -22.72
C VAL A 773 8.10 -4.82 -22.14
N MET A 774 8.19 -5.39 -20.94
CA MET A 774 9.46 -5.80 -20.36
C MET A 774 9.44 -7.30 -20.08
N LEU A 775 10.45 -8.02 -20.57
CA LEU A 775 10.67 -9.45 -20.34
C LEU A 775 11.80 -9.69 -19.33
N ASP A 776 11.58 -10.57 -18.37
CA ASP A 776 12.59 -11.06 -17.41
C ASP A 776 12.32 -12.53 -17.05
N ASP A 777 13.16 -13.12 -16.18
CA ASP A 777 13.01 -14.48 -15.63
C ASP A 777 12.78 -15.56 -16.70
N ILE A 778 13.44 -15.46 -17.86
CA ILE A 778 13.32 -16.45 -18.94
C ILE A 778 14.15 -17.69 -18.60
N GLY A 779 13.52 -18.86 -18.59
CA GLY A 779 14.17 -20.14 -18.34
C GLY A 779 13.19 -21.32 -18.35
N PHE A 780 13.55 -22.38 -17.62
CA PHE A 780 12.76 -23.61 -17.61
C PHE A 780 12.52 -24.10 -16.18
N LEU A 781 11.32 -24.61 -15.95
CA LEU A 781 10.93 -25.27 -14.70
C LEU A 781 10.78 -26.78 -14.97
N PRO A 782 11.41 -27.67 -14.19
CA PRO A 782 11.25 -29.10 -14.38
C PRO A 782 9.81 -29.54 -14.07
N ARG A 783 9.36 -30.64 -14.67
CA ARG A 783 8.01 -31.18 -14.47
C ARG A 783 7.67 -31.42 -13.00
N GLY A 784 8.63 -31.89 -12.20
CA GLY A 784 8.46 -32.07 -10.75
C GLY A 784 8.30 -30.77 -9.95
N GLY A 785 8.62 -29.63 -10.59
CA GLY A 785 8.41 -28.29 -10.07
C GLY A 785 7.09 -27.65 -10.52
N SER A 786 6.42 -28.19 -11.54
CA SER A 786 5.11 -27.71 -11.99
C SER A 786 3.99 -28.39 -11.21
N TYR A 787 3.11 -27.59 -10.62
CA TYR A 787 1.97 -28.04 -9.82
C TYR A 787 0.62 -27.72 -10.50
N VAL A 788 0.65 -27.11 -11.69
CA VAL A 788 -0.53 -26.79 -12.48
C VAL A 788 -0.61 -27.71 -13.69
N GLU A 789 -1.77 -28.31 -13.89
CA GLU A 789 -2.13 -29.07 -15.10
C GLU A 789 -3.13 -28.25 -15.92
N TYR A 790 -3.01 -28.21 -17.24
CA TYR A 790 -3.93 -27.45 -18.11
C TYR A 790 -4.93 -28.38 -18.81
N ARG A 791 -6.18 -27.92 -18.96
CA ARG A 791 -7.26 -28.65 -19.64
C ARG A 791 -7.81 -27.80 -20.79
N LYS A 792 -8.14 -28.46 -21.90
CA LYS A 792 -8.84 -27.85 -23.04
C LYS A 792 -10.35 -27.78 -22.82
#